data_AF-A0A449AC83-F1
#
_entry.id   AF-A0A449AC83-F1
#
_cell.length_a   1.000
_cell.length_b   1.000
_cell.length_c   1.000
_cell.angle_alpha   90.00
_cell.angle_beta   90.00
_cell.angle_gamma   90.00
#
_symmetry.space_group_name_H-M   'P 1'
#
loop_
_entity.id
_entity.type
_entity.pdbx_description
1 polymer ?
#
loop_
_entity_poly.entity_id
_entity_poly.type
_entity_poly.pdbx_seq_one_letter_code
_entity_poly.pdbx_strand_id
1 'polypeptide(L)'
;MKKKFFLNSTAVFSILSFGTIVSCGVTQKPQEPKKDPDNKQKTNDRSTQKNPAGATGASNPVTLNSDFETFRSSIANKGFIELFDITGTSFNLDDIKANLTKEQFIDKVLSGDLKISLKNNDTSLNIVNAVAVENQNTAALIFAYKNNSNNLIQFNIDGFVDKNSNSLITKKSNNPSDWTIYHESSQANRYESDMKEYDKLLKANVQARELGQTAATKAEFDQKAKSLNLATYDRANLLGYTIPKYNEQGEFLGLDMKMSEQAKADSWVDSYGKIKALNSGLARTITNQTYANMALSSYNLKLTNWAVSSREADRLIAKEIFKPDPNVVKYLINMLTNNEIKQDLLTKFDRNNDDSETVEVIHDKAFEQLASEHGLYLARQKYEDKFNKYRRELLFEKINASTLEQKIKDKLITAVKRMRTHANFQHAQHLWESFTPNAGTAWIMDYELTEDGKYPTKWYFATNLHVIDAMDQTHFKNFQLTVLHEEMSSLYNKLRTIPLDDRFKSYDFNDEDSKAITRIFDGRDYLTKDPVDYLADKTFDKKEFIDIAIFEVDFSKTKYTEEDIKFITNNYALKDDRKISFLEYDYLQEYSKIDIPLATNNIEDLKKYDNLYVLGYPKTKTDNWEDYYIDQIKDKTLYEQQWFTYSLWTNASYELYEKPGPTDDARSKTRYELGYGLSYSLGYRTFTDKPGVVDQFLSAPIIGNAPYTSPQDNKEYVAMNLAYMPRRYIPGGGASGSQVRSQDNKVVGIFHSVNQYAGTGLAAAFRSNGFNYQGLFGSYNLPQYDIIYGTGKDQKNSYRDAMKKLNKQNTWLFKNGFELENVPEQYKFKNSN
;
A
#
# COMPACT_ATOMS: atom_id res chain seq x y z
N MET A 1 -15.75 -62.32 9.26
CA MET A 1 -14.86 -61.99 10.40
C MET A 1 -14.48 -60.53 10.33
N LYS A 2 -14.72 -59.80 11.42
CA LYS A 2 -14.56 -58.35 11.58
C LYS A 2 -13.08 -57.98 11.84
N LYS A 3 -12.55 -56.94 11.20
CA LYS A 3 -11.43 -56.10 11.67
C LYS A 3 -11.75 -54.66 11.26
N LYS A 4 -12.54 -53.94 12.05
CA LYS A 4 -12.13 -52.96 13.09
C LYS A 4 -11.18 -51.87 12.57
N PHE A 5 -11.83 -50.77 12.18
CA PHE A 5 -11.36 -49.39 12.21
C PHE A 5 -10.70 -49.04 13.56
N PHE A 6 -9.60 -48.29 13.51
CA PHE A 6 -9.25 -47.30 14.52
C PHE A 6 -8.86 -46.01 13.79
N LEU A 7 -9.72 -44.99 13.93
CA LEU A 7 -9.40 -43.61 13.62
C LEU A 7 -8.43 -43.10 14.69
N ASN A 8 -7.28 -42.58 14.28
CA ASN A 8 -6.58 -41.54 15.03
C ASN A 8 -6.60 -40.28 14.17
N SER A 9 -7.55 -39.40 14.46
CA SER A 9 -7.66 -38.06 13.92
C SER A 9 -6.78 -37.12 14.73
N THR A 10 -5.54 -36.93 14.29
CA THR A 10 -4.78 -35.70 14.53
C THR A 10 -4.48 -35.11 13.16
N ALA A 11 -5.47 -34.42 12.61
CA ALA A 11 -5.29 -33.58 11.43
C ALA A 11 -4.45 -32.38 11.86
N VAL A 12 -3.13 -32.47 11.65
CA VAL A 12 -2.28 -31.30 11.48
C VAL A 12 -2.75 -30.64 10.18
N PHE A 13 -3.56 -29.59 10.29
CA PHE A 13 -3.89 -28.73 9.16
C PHE A 13 -2.62 -27.97 8.76
N SER A 14 -1.79 -28.59 7.92
CA SER A 14 -0.79 -27.88 7.11
C SER A 14 -1.54 -27.15 5.99
N ILE A 15 -2.07 -25.96 6.31
CA ILE A 15 -2.59 -25.03 5.31
C ILE A 15 -1.36 -24.36 4.68
N LEU A 16 -0.76 -25.04 3.70
CA LEU A 16 0.11 -24.42 2.72
C LEU A 16 -0.78 -23.76 1.67
N SER A 17 -1.26 -22.56 1.97
CA SER A 17 -1.79 -21.66 0.95
C SER A 17 -0.62 -20.92 0.32
N PHE A 18 -0.31 -21.25 -0.94
CA PHE A 18 0.58 -20.45 -1.78
C PHE A 18 0.02 -19.03 -1.85
N GLY A 19 0.75 -18.08 -1.25
CA GLY A 19 0.36 -16.68 -1.19
C GLY A 19 0.37 -16.02 -2.57
N THR A 20 -0.66 -15.25 -2.85
CA THR A 20 -0.69 -14.31 -3.98
C THR A 20 0.04 -13.04 -3.57
N ILE A 21 1.27 -12.87 -4.06
CA ILE A 21 2.00 -11.61 -3.97
C ILE A 21 1.35 -10.64 -4.96
N VAL A 22 1.01 -9.44 -4.51
CA VAL A 22 0.43 -8.39 -5.35
C VAL A 22 1.55 -7.75 -6.17
N SER A 23 1.92 -8.41 -7.27
CA SER A 23 2.47 -7.73 -8.44
C SER A 23 1.29 -7.10 -9.17
N CYS A 24 1.29 -5.77 -9.28
CA CYS A 24 0.16 -5.01 -9.83
C CYS A 24 -0.06 -5.35 -11.31
N GLY A 25 -0.98 -6.27 -11.59
CA GLY A 25 -1.41 -6.60 -12.94
C GLY A 25 -2.76 -7.33 -12.96
N VAL A 26 -3.79 -6.60 -13.43
CA VAL A 26 -5.13 -7.08 -13.85
C VAL A 26 -6.13 -7.41 -12.73
N THR A 27 -7.04 -6.47 -12.46
CA THR A 27 -8.32 -6.69 -11.75
C THR A 27 -9.49 -6.54 -12.74
N GLN A 28 -10.36 -7.55 -12.88
CA GLN A 28 -11.68 -7.41 -13.50
C GLN A 28 -12.72 -8.31 -12.81
N LYS A 29 -13.69 -7.68 -12.14
CA LYS A 29 -15.11 -8.06 -12.08
C LYS A 29 -15.94 -6.79 -11.84
N PRO A 30 -16.87 -6.44 -12.75
CA PRO A 30 -18.00 -5.59 -12.41
C PRO A 30 -19.19 -6.48 -12.01
N GLN A 31 -19.83 -6.18 -10.88
CA GLN A 31 -21.21 -6.61 -10.62
C GLN A 31 -22.05 -5.36 -10.37
N GLU A 32 -23.13 -5.25 -11.13
CA GLU A 32 -24.03 -4.09 -11.16
C GLU A 32 -24.83 -3.91 -9.86
N PRO A 33 -25.23 -2.66 -9.54
CA PRO A 33 -26.20 -2.36 -8.51
C PRO A 33 -27.61 -2.79 -8.93
N LYS A 34 -28.30 -3.49 -8.03
CA LYS A 34 -29.73 -3.81 -8.17
C LYS A 34 -30.55 -2.52 -8.20
N LYS A 35 -31.24 -2.28 -9.32
CA LYS A 35 -32.35 -1.33 -9.42
C LYS A 35 -33.60 -1.99 -8.81
N ASP A 36 -34.25 -1.29 -7.90
CA ASP A 36 -35.64 -1.57 -7.52
C ASP A 36 -36.54 -0.49 -8.15
N PRO A 37 -37.54 -0.85 -8.97
CA PRO A 37 -38.49 0.07 -9.56
C PRO A 37 -39.78 0.10 -8.72
N ASP A 38 -40.05 1.23 -8.05
CA ASP A 38 -41.39 1.79 -7.83
C ASP A 38 -41.38 2.79 -6.66
N ASN A 39 -41.60 4.08 -6.95
CA ASN A 39 -42.85 4.72 -6.54
C ASN A 39 -43.05 6.07 -7.22
N LYS A 40 -44.23 6.23 -7.83
CA LYS A 40 -44.68 7.44 -8.52
C LYS A 40 -45.17 8.50 -7.53
N GLN A 41 -44.87 9.75 -7.89
CA GLN A 41 -45.67 10.97 -7.72
C GLN A 41 -46.26 11.30 -6.33
N LYS A 42 -45.89 12.49 -5.83
CA LYS A 42 -46.85 13.61 -5.75
C LYS A 42 -46.11 14.95 -5.64
N THR A 43 -46.27 15.74 -6.69
CA THR A 43 -46.15 17.19 -6.69
C THR A 43 -47.14 17.80 -5.71
N ASN A 44 -46.73 18.81 -4.94
CA ASN A 44 -47.58 19.97 -4.70
C ASN A 44 -46.75 21.22 -4.41
N ASP A 45 -47.24 22.28 -5.02
CA ASP A 45 -46.70 23.60 -5.19
C ASP A 45 -47.34 24.57 -4.15
N ARG A 46 -46.77 25.77 -4.06
CA ARG A 46 -47.29 27.02 -3.44
C ARG A 46 -46.98 27.38 -1.97
N SER A 47 -46.10 28.39 -1.89
CA SER A 47 -46.38 29.79 -1.53
C SER A 47 -46.18 30.31 -0.09
N THR A 48 -45.15 31.16 0.03
CA THR A 48 -45.11 32.55 0.56
C THR A 48 -45.74 32.94 1.90
N GLN A 49 -44.91 33.67 2.67
CA GLN A 49 -45.13 34.84 3.54
C GLN A 49 -44.42 34.62 4.89
N LYS A 50 -43.71 35.55 5.53
CA LYS A 50 -43.55 37.01 5.44
C LYS A 50 -42.30 37.38 6.27
N ASN A 51 -41.52 38.37 5.85
CA ASN A 51 -40.67 39.16 6.78
C ASN A 51 -41.57 40.09 7.62
N PRO A 52 -41.09 40.56 8.78
CA PRO A 52 -40.73 41.98 8.82
C PRO A 52 -39.39 42.29 9.51
N ALA A 53 -38.95 43.51 9.21
CA ALA A 53 -37.67 44.13 9.48
C ALA A 53 -37.41 44.52 10.95
N GLY A 54 -36.11 44.59 11.29
CA GLY A 54 -35.49 45.83 11.78
C GLY A 54 -35.30 45.99 13.29
N ALA A 55 -34.05 45.89 13.75
CA ALA A 55 -33.51 46.73 14.82
C ALA A 55 -31.96 46.74 14.79
N THR A 56 -31.40 47.93 14.64
CA THR A 56 -29.99 48.29 14.83
C THR A 56 -29.60 48.29 16.31
N GLY A 57 -28.35 47.95 16.64
CA GLY A 57 -27.73 48.46 17.88
C GLY A 57 -26.67 47.59 18.54
N ALA A 58 -25.45 48.12 18.56
CA ALA A 58 -24.42 47.99 19.59
C ALA A 58 -23.72 46.63 19.78
N SER A 59 -22.45 46.63 19.37
CA SER A 59 -21.36 45.84 19.94
C SER A 59 -21.36 45.95 21.48
N ASN A 60 -21.59 44.82 22.14
CA ASN A 60 -21.19 44.63 23.53
C ASN A 60 -20.08 43.56 23.59
N PRO A 61 -19.04 43.76 24.42
CA PRO A 61 -17.95 42.83 24.54
C PRO A 61 -18.44 41.51 25.15
N VAL A 62 -17.94 40.44 24.59
CA VAL A 62 -18.08 39.07 25.06
C VAL A 62 -17.67 38.99 26.54
N THR A 63 -18.65 38.84 27.43
CA THR A 63 -18.43 38.40 28.81
C THR A 63 -18.47 36.88 28.83
N LEU A 64 -17.30 36.26 28.66
CA LEU A 64 -17.09 34.83 28.85
C LEU A 64 -16.81 34.53 30.34
N ASN A 65 -17.46 33.49 30.85
CA ASN A 65 -16.99 32.59 31.93
C ASN A 65 -17.21 32.89 33.44
N SER A 66 -18.13 33.76 33.87
CA SER A 66 -18.44 33.88 35.33
C SER A 66 -19.19 32.67 35.90
N ASP A 67 -20.12 32.09 35.14
CA ASP A 67 -21.01 31.04 35.64
C ASP A 67 -20.30 29.69 35.82
N PHE A 68 -19.37 29.37 34.92
CA PHE A 68 -18.57 28.14 35.00
C PHE A 68 -17.62 28.18 36.20
N GLU A 69 -16.92 29.29 36.41
CA GLU A 69 -16.00 29.43 37.56
C GLU A 69 -16.75 29.45 38.90
N THR A 70 -17.94 30.04 38.93
CA THR A 70 -18.83 29.98 40.11
C THR A 70 -19.29 28.54 40.39
N PHE A 71 -19.74 27.84 39.35
CA PHE A 71 -20.15 26.44 39.45
C PHE A 71 -18.97 25.53 39.87
N ARG A 72 -17.81 25.67 39.22
CA ARG A 72 -16.57 24.93 39.52
C ARG A 72 -16.14 25.15 40.96
N SER A 73 -16.20 26.39 41.46
CA SER A 73 -15.90 26.71 42.86
C SER A 73 -16.87 26.05 43.84
N SER A 74 -18.16 25.92 43.47
CA SER A 74 -19.19 25.28 44.32
C SER A 74 -19.01 23.76 44.52
N ILE A 75 -18.24 23.11 43.64
CA ILE A 75 -17.98 21.67 43.65
C ILE A 75 -16.51 21.32 43.99
N ALA A 76 -15.60 22.28 44.04
CA ALA A 76 -14.15 22.06 44.11
C ALA A 76 -13.68 21.23 45.33
N ASN A 77 -14.44 21.26 46.44
CA ASN A 77 -14.11 20.53 47.68
C ASN A 77 -15.00 19.31 47.93
N LYS A 78 -15.83 18.90 46.96
CA LYS A 78 -16.77 17.78 47.12
C LYS A 78 -16.26 16.56 46.38
N GLY A 79 -16.28 15.40 47.04
CA GLY A 79 -15.91 14.12 46.45
C GLY A 79 -16.94 13.59 45.44
N PHE A 80 -16.57 12.62 44.60
CA PHE A 80 -17.47 12.04 43.60
C PHE A 80 -18.78 11.49 44.20
N ILE A 81 -18.70 10.76 45.32
CA ILE A 81 -19.87 10.18 46.01
C ILE A 81 -20.79 11.26 46.60
N GLU A 82 -20.26 12.44 46.92
CA GLU A 82 -21.07 13.55 47.44
C GLU A 82 -21.89 14.23 46.34
N LEU A 83 -21.38 14.22 45.11
CA LEU A 83 -21.95 14.95 43.98
C LEU A 83 -22.87 14.11 43.09
N PHE A 84 -22.60 12.82 42.96
CA PHE A 84 -23.24 11.98 41.94
C PHE A 84 -24.03 10.80 42.53
N ASP A 85 -25.13 10.48 41.87
CA ASP A 85 -25.84 9.22 41.97
C ASP A 85 -25.45 8.32 40.80
N ILE A 86 -25.31 7.01 41.07
CA ILE A 86 -25.12 5.98 40.05
C ILE A 86 -26.39 5.14 39.99
N THR A 87 -27.03 5.10 38.83
CA THR A 87 -28.25 4.33 38.58
C THR A 87 -28.01 3.31 37.46
N GLY A 88 -28.87 2.29 37.35
CA GLY A 88 -28.68 1.16 36.42
C GLY A 88 -28.03 -0.09 37.06
N THR A 89 -27.85 -0.08 38.38
CA THR A 89 -27.36 -1.21 39.17
C THR A 89 -27.98 -1.20 40.58
N SER A 90 -28.03 -2.36 41.25
CA SER A 90 -28.41 -2.49 42.67
C SER A 90 -27.22 -2.38 43.63
N PHE A 91 -26.01 -2.26 43.09
CA PHE A 91 -24.74 -2.19 43.82
C PHE A 91 -24.30 -0.73 44.02
N ASN A 92 -23.76 -0.40 45.20
CA ASN A 92 -23.20 0.92 45.46
C ASN A 92 -21.81 1.08 44.81
N LEU A 93 -21.20 2.28 44.86
CA LEU A 93 -19.90 2.51 44.21
C LEU A 93 -18.78 1.62 44.78
N ASP A 94 -18.81 1.30 46.08
CA ASP A 94 -17.79 0.44 46.69
C ASP A 94 -17.95 -1.02 46.22
N ASP A 95 -19.18 -1.50 46.08
CA ASP A 95 -19.48 -2.80 45.47
C ASP A 95 -19.08 -2.84 43.98
N ILE A 96 -19.32 -1.76 43.23
CA ILE A 96 -18.90 -1.62 41.84
C ILE A 96 -17.37 -1.71 41.74
N LYS A 97 -16.65 -0.96 42.59
CA LYS A 97 -15.18 -0.98 42.65
C LYS A 97 -14.64 -2.34 43.05
N ALA A 98 -15.31 -3.05 43.96
CA ALA A 98 -14.94 -4.37 44.43
C ALA A 98 -15.25 -5.52 43.44
N ASN A 99 -16.06 -5.28 42.40
CA ASN A 99 -16.48 -6.33 41.46
C ASN A 99 -16.15 -6.05 39.99
N LEU A 100 -15.92 -4.80 39.60
CA LEU A 100 -15.55 -4.40 38.24
C LEU A 100 -14.08 -3.96 38.17
N THR A 101 -13.45 -4.20 37.02
CA THR A 101 -12.22 -3.48 36.66
C THR A 101 -12.57 -2.05 36.22
N LYS A 102 -11.57 -1.16 36.20
CA LYS A 102 -11.74 0.21 35.69
C LYS A 102 -12.26 0.22 34.25
N GLU A 103 -11.81 -0.71 33.40
CA GLU A 103 -12.27 -0.86 32.02
C GLU A 103 -13.73 -1.32 31.97
N GLN A 104 -14.10 -2.32 32.77
CA GLN A 104 -15.49 -2.80 32.82
C GLN A 104 -16.46 -1.72 33.34
N PHE A 105 -15.99 -0.88 34.27
CA PHE A 105 -16.75 0.27 34.75
C PHE A 105 -16.91 1.32 33.66
N ILE A 106 -15.83 1.68 32.97
CA ILE A 106 -15.83 2.65 31.85
C ILE A 106 -16.78 2.19 30.74
N ASP A 107 -16.68 0.93 30.31
CA ASP A 107 -17.53 0.37 29.25
C ASP A 107 -19.01 0.50 29.62
N LYS A 108 -19.36 0.20 30.88
CA LYS A 108 -20.74 0.31 31.36
C LYS A 108 -21.24 1.73 31.47
N VAL A 109 -20.36 2.68 31.78
CA VAL A 109 -20.70 4.10 31.79
C VAL A 109 -20.93 4.62 30.37
N LEU A 110 -20.06 4.24 29.43
CA LEU A 110 -20.15 4.68 28.03
C LEU A 110 -21.29 3.98 27.26
N SER A 111 -21.63 2.74 27.62
CA SER A 111 -22.79 2.03 27.05
C SER A 111 -24.13 2.53 27.58
N GLY A 112 -24.13 3.29 28.67
CA GLY A 112 -25.32 3.75 29.37
C GLY A 112 -25.94 2.71 30.32
N ASP A 113 -25.28 1.57 30.55
CA ASP A 113 -25.67 0.56 31.56
C ASP A 113 -25.55 1.11 32.99
N LEU A 114 -24.55 1.96 33.23
CA LEU A 114 -24.39 2.75 34.44
C LEU A 114 -24.60 4.22 34.12
N LYS A 115 -25.67 4.80 34.64
CA LYS A 115 -25.98 6.23 34.47
C LYS A 115 -25.48 7.01 35.67
N ILE A 116 -24.71 8.05 35.39
CA ILE A 116 -24.15 8.95 36.40
C ILE A 116 -24.84 10.30 36.26
N SER A 117 -25.51 10.73 37.33
CA SER A 117 -26.23 12.01 37.38
C SER A 117 -25.87 12.78 38.63
N LEU A 118 -25.87 14.11 38.57
CA LEU A 118 -25.72 14.92 39.78
C LEU A 118 -26.91 14.67 40.72
N LYS A 119 -26.61 14.63 42.02
CA LYS A 119 -27.64 14.60 43.06
C LYS A 119 -28.54 15.83 42.95
N ASN A 120 -29.81 15.67 43.26
CA ASN A 120 -30.87 16.69 43.13
C ASN A 120 -31.34 16.96 41.69
N ASN A 121 -31.13 16.03 40.75
CA ASN A 121 -31.57 16.13 39.35
C ASN A 121 -30.99 17.35 38.59
N ASP A 122 -29.81 17.85 38.99
CA ASP A 122 -29.12 18.89 38.23
C ASP A 122 -28.57 18.31 36.92
N THR A 123 -28.97 18.90 35.78
CA THR A 123 -28.52 18.49 34.44
C THR A 123 -27.38 19.38 33.92
N SER A 124 -26.74 20.15 34.81
CA SER A 124 -25.66 21.06 34.46
C SER A 124 -24.39 20.34 34.02
N LEU A 125 -24.17 19.09 34.42
CA LEU A 125 -23.05 18.25 33.98
C LEU A 125 -23.53 17.07 33.17
N ASN A 126 -23.00 16.92 31.96
CA ASN A 126 -23.21 15.77 31.12
C ASN A 126 -21.90 15.02 30.91
N ILE A 127 -21.92 13.72 31.10
CA ILE A 127 -20.73 12.90 30.87
C ILE A 127 -20.40 12.91 29.37
N VAL A 128 -19.16 13.26 29.06
CA VAL A 128 -18.62 13.32 27.69
C VAL A 128 -17.74 12.10 27.44
N ASN A 129 -17.03 11.65 28.48
CA ASN A 129 -16.12 10.52 28.37
C ASN A 129 -15.82 9.87 29.73
N ALA A 130 -15.31 8.65 29.69
CA ALA A 130 -14.74 7.92 30.82
C ALA A 130 -13.46 7.23 30.33
N VAL A 131 -12.34 7.42 31.03
CA VAL A 131 -11.03 6.90 30.61
C VAL A 131 -10.31 6.22 31.76
N ALA A 132 -9.55 5.17 31.43
CA ALA A 132 -8.72 4.48 32.40
C ALA A 132 -7.44 5.29 32.61
N VAL A 133 -7.06 5.51 33.87
CA VAL A 133 -5.76 6.11 34.19
C VAL A 133 -4.70 5.02 34.12
N GLU A 134 -3.65 5.24 33.32
CA GLU A 134 -2.56 4.27 33.16
C GLU A 134 -1.82 4.04 34.50
N ASN A 135 -1.49 2.77 34.77
CA ASN A 135 -0.79 2.32 35.99
C ASN A 135 -1.49 2.65 37.32
N GLN A 136 -2.78 2.97 37.31
CA GLN A 136 -3.60 3.18 38.50
C GLN A 136 -4.90 2.38 38.40
N ASN A 137 -5.46 1.94 39.53
CA ASN A 137 -6.80 1.31 39.58
C ASN A 137 -7.90 2.37 39.58
N THR A 138 -7.80 3.30 38.63
CA THR A 138 -8.54 4.56 38.63
C THR A 138 -9.22 4.77 37.28
N ALA A 139 -10.50 5.13 37.33
CA ALA A 139 -11.25 5.62 36.19
C ALA A 139 -11.46 7.14 36.33
N ALA A 140 -11.14 7.90 35.29
CA ALA A 140 -11.40 9.32 35.22
C ALA A 140 -12.66 9.57 34.39
N LEU A 141 -13.65 10.25 34.97
CA LEU A 141 -14.88 10.64 34.32
C LEU A 141 -14.82 12.11 33.94
N ILE A 142 -15.16 12.43 32.69
CA ILE A 142 -15.08 13.78 32.13
C ILE A 142 -16.49 14.26 31.83
N PHE A 143 -16.84 15.42 32.40
CA PHE A 143 -18.14 16.06 32.23
C PHE A 143 -17.99 17.41 31.53
N ALA A 144 -18.96 17.75 30.67
CA ALA A 144 -19.12 19.10 30.13
C ALA A 144 -20.20 19.85 30.89
N TYR A 145 -19.89 21.09 31.30
CA TYR A 145 -20.88 21.99 31.88
C TYR A 145 -21.79 22.56 30.79
N LYS A 146 -23.10 22.34 30.92
CA LYS A 146 -24.16 22.76 29.97
C LYS A 146 -23.82 22.43 28.50
N ASN A 147 -23.23 21.26 28.25
CA ASN A 147 -22.83 20.78 26.92
C ASN A 147 -21.79 21.65 26.18
N ASN A 148 -21.00 22.47 26.91
CA ASN A 148 -19.92 23.24 26.31
C ASN A 148 -18.59 22.47 26.41
N SER A 149 -18.01 22.10 25.26
CA SER A 149 -16.76 21.32 25.16
C SER A 149 -15.52 22.04 25.70
N ASN A 150 -15.58 23.35 25.92
CA ASN A 150 -14.48 24.13 26.49
C ASN A 150 -14.52 24.22 28.02
N ASN A 151 -15.63 23.79 28.65
CA ASN A 151 -15.85 23.87 30.09
C ASN A 151 -15.96 22.46 30.69
N LEU A 152 -14.80 21.77 30.76
CA LEU A 152 -14.69 20.39 31.20
C LEU A 152 -14.31 20.28 32.68
N ILE A 153 -14.91 19.31 33.36
CA ILE A 153 -14.60 18.94 34.75
C ILE A 153 -14.33 17.45 34.82
N GLN A 154 -13.26 17.06 35.52
CA GLN A 154 -12.84 15.67 35.68
C GLN A 154 -12.99 15.22 37.13
N PHE A 155 -13.52 14.01 37.32
CA PHE A 155 -13.52 13.31 38.60
C PHE A 155 -12.81 11.97 38.48
N ASN A 156 -11.86 11.72 39.39
CA ASN A 156 -11.17 10.44 39.47
C ASN A 156 -11.88 9.54 40.49
N ILE A 157 -12.07 8.28 40.10
CA ILE A 157 -12.63 7.23 40.93
C ILE A 157 -11.56 6.16 41.10
N ASP A 158 -10.99 6.06 42.29
CA ASP A 158 -9.95 5.08 42.63
C ASP A 158 -10.54 3.80 43.25
N GLY A 159 -9.77 2.71 43.18
CA GLY A 159 -10.00 1.49 43.96
C GLY A 159 -10.67 0.34 43.22
N PHE A 160 -10.67 0.33 41.88
CA PHE A 160 -11.21 -0.79 41.10
C PHE A 160 -10.37 -2.08 41.25
N VAL A 161 -11.00 -3.24 41.11
CA VAL A 161 -10.29 -4.53 41.12
C VAL A 161 -9.39 -4.64 39.90
N ASP A 162 -8.11 -4.94 40.14
CA ASP A 162 -7.13 -5.20 39.09
C ASP A 162 -7.24 -6.67 38.62
N LYS A 163 -7.81 -6.92 37.43
CA LYS A 163 -7.73 -8.24 36.77
C LYS A 163 -6.46 -8.41 35.94
N ASN A 164 -5.62 -7.38 35.82
CA ASN A 164 -4.34 -7.41 35.15
C ASN A 164 -3.16 -7.77 36.08
N SER A 165 -3.43 -8.42 37.22
CA SER A 165 -2.40 -9.22 37.91
C SER A 165 -2.04 -10.53 37.14
N ASN A 166 -2.15 -10.52 35.81
CA ASN A 166 -1.25 -11.26 34.91
C ASN A 166 -0.01 -10.43 34.53
N SER A 167 0.28 -9.39 35.30
CA SER A 167 1.66 -9.16 35.71
C SER A 167 2.20 -10.46 36.30
N LEU A 168 2.98 -11.19 35.50
CA LEU A 168 4.13 -11.92 36.05
C LEU A 168 5.05 -10.89 36.73
N ILE A 169 4.66 -10.35 37.89
CA ILE A 169 5.58 -10.29 39.01
C ILE A 169 5.57 -11.73 39.55
N THR A 170 6.25 -12.59 38.79
CA THR A 170 7.12 -13.55 39.43
C THR A 170 7.88 -12.78 40.51
N LYS A 171 7.96 -13.38 41.71
CA LYS A 171 9.10 -13.18 42.62
C LYS A 171 10.27 -12.64 41.81
N LYS A 172 10.81 -11.46 42.17
CA LYS A 172 12.01 -10.88 41.55
C LYS A 172 13.00 -12.02 41.35
N SER A 173 13.00 -12.54 40.13
CA SER A 173 13.92 -13.58 39.73
C SER A 173 15.21 -12.82 39.62
N ASN A 174 16.24 -13.28 40.30
CA ASN A 174 17.58 -12.72 40.13
C ASN A 174 18.12 -12.94 38.70
N ASN A 175 17.34 -13.58 37.81
CA ASN A 175 17.62 -13.72 36.38
C ASN A 175 16.77 -12.75 35.55
N PRO A 176 17.38 -12.00 34.61
CA PRO A 176 16.69 -11.09 33.69
C PRO A 176 15.66 -11.83 32.82
N SER A 177 14.57 -11.16 32.43
CA SER A 177 13.57 -11.72 31.49
C SER A 177 14.19 -11.96 30.11
N ASP A 178 13.66 -12.90 29.32
CA ASP A 178 14.12 -13.13 27.94
C ASP A 178 14.10 -11.86 27.09
N TRP A 179 13.12 -10.97 27.32
CA TRP A 179 13.07 -9.65 26.71
C TRP A 179 14.22 -8.75 27.16
N THR A 180 14.56 -8.73 28.45
CA THR A 180 15.68 -7.95 28.97
C THR A 180 17.00 -8.41 28.34
N ILE A 181 17.23 -9.73 28.28
CA ILE A 181 18.41 -10.31 27.62
C ILE A 181 18.45 -9.93 26.14
N TYR A 182 17.31 -10.04 25.45
CA TYR A 182 17.20 -9.68 24.03
C TYR A 182 17.44 -8.18 23.79
N HIS A 183 16.85 -7.32 24.62
CA HIS A 183 17.00 -5.87 24.57
C HIS A 183 18.44 -5.42 24.86
N GLU A 184 19.14 -6.06 25.78
CA GLU A 184 20.54 -5.73 26.10
C GLU A 184 21.55 -6.36 25.13
N SER A 185 21.12 -7.30 24.29
CA SER A 185 21.96 -7.95 23.29
C SER A 185 22.32 -7.04 22.11
N SER A 186 23.49 -7.27 21.53
CA SER A 186 23.89 -6.68 20.24
C SER A 186 22.97 -7.16 19.10
N GLN A 187 22.93 -6.41 17.99
CA GLN A 187 22.12 -6.81 16.83
C GLN A 187 22.51 -8.19 16.27
N ALA A 188 23.79 -8.53 16.26
CA ALA A 188 24.26 -9.86 15.83
C ALA A 188 23.76 -10.99 16.75
N ASN A 189 23.78 -10.76 18.08
CA ASN A 189 23.28 -11.75 19.05
C ASN A 189 21.75 -11.91 18.96
N ARG A 190 21.02 -10.81 18.74
CA ARG A 190 19.57 -10.84 18.48
C ARG A 190 19.25 -11.64 17.22
N TYR A 191 19.98 -11.39 16.14
CA TYR A 191 19.84 -12.14 14.89
C TYR A 191 20.03 -13.64 15.10
N GLU A 192 21.10 -14.07 15.77
CA GLU A 192 21.32 -15.50 16.04
C GLU A 192 20.25 -16.10 16.94
N SER A 193 19.70 -15.34 17.89
CA SER A 193 18.58 -15.78 18.71
C SER A 193 17.32 -16.00 17.86
N ASP A 194 16.96 -15.01 17.04
CA ASP A 194 15.76 -15.06 16.19
C ASP A 194 15.85 -16.15 15.11
N MET A 195 17.04 -16.32 14.53
CA MET A 195 17.26 -17.33 13.50
C MET A 195 17.10 -18.76 14.01
N LYS A 196 17.23 -19.05 15.32
CA LYS A 196 17.03 -20.42 15.85
C LYS A 196 15.63 -20.96 15.57
N GLU A 197 14.59 -20.14 15.75
CA GLU A 197 13.22 -20.54 15.45
C GLU A 197 12.91 -20.42 13.96
N TYR A 198 13.44 -19.37 13.31
CA TYR A 198 13.25 -19.17 11.87
C TYR A 198 13.87 -20.31 11.04
N ASP A 199 15.05 -20.81 11.41
CA ASP A 199 15.73 -21.94 10.76
C ASP A 199 14.91 -23.23 10.83
N LYS A 200 14.12 -23.46 11.91
CA LYS A 200 13.23 -24.62 12.01
C LYS A 200 12.11 -24.52 10.97
N LEU A 201 11.52 -23.33 10.83
CA LEU A 201 10.49 -23.06 9.81
C LEU A 201 11.05 -23.24 8.40
N LEU A 202 12.25 -22.71 8.13
CA LEU A 202 12.90 -22.87 6.84
C LEU A 202 13.18 -24.34 6.53
N LYS A 203 13.82 -25.09 7.43
CA LYS A 203 14.15 -26.51 7.23
C LYS A 203 12.93 -27.40 7.03
N ALA A 204 11.79 -27.03 7.61
CA ALA A 204 10.54 -27.77 7.44
C ALA A 204 9.84 -27.49 6.09
N ASN A 205 10.07 -26.33 5.48
CA ASN A 205 9.27 -25.85 4.33
C ASN A 205 10.09 -25.56 3.07
N VAL A 206 11.43 -25.56 3.16
CA VAL A 206 12.31 -25.17 2.07
C VAL A 206 13.33 -26.26 1.80
N GLN A 207 13.36 -26.73 0.55
CA GLN A 207 14.44 -27.58 0.07
C GLN A 207 15.62 -26.69 -0.34
N ALA A 208 16.79 -26.95 0.25
CA ALA A 208 18.03 -26.29 -0.14
C ALA A 208 18.40 -26.65 -1.59
N ARG A 209 19.00 -25.69 -2.32
CA ARG A 209 19.55 -25.97 -3.65
C ARG A 209 20.86 -26.75 -3.53
N GLU A 210 21.06 -27.70 -4.43
CA GLU A 210 22.36 -28.37 -4.62
C GLU A 210 23.24 -27.49 -5.52
N LEU A 211 24.31 -26.94 -4.97
CA LEU A 211 25.12 -25.89 -5.63
C LEU A 211 26.60 -26.29 -5.75
N GLY A 212 26.93 -27.57 -5.60
CA GLY A 212 28.27 -28.12 -5.78
C GLY A 212 29.27 -27.78 -4.67
N GLN A 213 28.81 -27.16 -3.58
CA GLN A 213 29.66 -26.80 -2.44
C GLN A 213 30.24 -28.02 -1.73
N THR A 214 31.51 -27.96 -1.34
CA THR A 214 32.16 -28.94 -0.46
C THR A 214 32.14 -28.44 0.98
N ALA A 215 32.45 -29.31 1.94
CA ALA A 215 32.61 -28.88 3.34
C ALA A 215 33.68 -27.79 3.50
N ALA A 216 34.74 -27.83 2.69
CA ALA A 216 35.82 -26.86 2.72
C ALA A 216 35.39 -25.49 2.17
N THR A 217 34.74 -25.47 1.00
CA THR A 217 34.27 -24.19 0.40
C THR A 217 33.21 -23.53 1.26
N LYS A 218 32.34 -24.32 1.90
CA LYS A 218 31.37 -23.81 2.88
C LYS A 218 32.04 -23.22 4.12
N ALA A 219 33.05 -23.88 4.69
CA ALA A 219 33.76 -23.35 5.85
C ALA A 219 34.48 -22.03 5.55
N GLU A 220 35.09 -21.91 4.36
CA GLU A 220 35.70 -20.68 3.88
C GLU A 220 34.66 -19.56 3.71
N PHE A 221 33.52 -19.87 3.07
CA PHE A 221 32.41 -18.95 2.94
C PHE A 221 31.93 -18.46 4.31
N ASP A 222 31.65 -19.37 5.23
CA ASP A 222 31.09 -19.05 6.55
C ASP A 222 32.05 -18.21 7.40
N GLN A 223 33.36 -18.45 7.32
CA GLN A 223 34.36 -17.65 8.00
C GLN A 223 34.34 -16.19 7.52
N LYS A 224 34.27 -15.98 6.21
CA LYS A 224 34.28 -14.65 5.60
C LYS A 224 32.93 -13.94 5.71
N ALA A 225 31.84 -14.68 5.56
CA ALA A 225 30.49 -14.19 5.83
C ALA A 225 30.39 -13.65 7.26
N LYS A 226 30.93 -14.37 8.25
CA LYS A 226 30.97 -13.91 9.64
C LYS A 226 31.75 -12.62 9.82
N SER A 227 32.92 -12.45 9.17
CA SER A 227 33.66 -11.17 9.24
C SER A 227 32.96 -10.00 8.55
N LEU A 228 32.01 -10.28 7.68
CA LEU A 228 31.21 -9.29 6.95
C LEU A 228 29.81 -9.12 7.53
N ASN A 229 29.50 -9.76 8.67
CA ASN A 229 28.17 -9.79 9.29
C ASN A 229 27.07 -10.30 8.35
N LEU A 230 27.33 -11.39 7.63
CA LEU A 230 26.40 -12.04 6.70
C LEU A 230 25.99 -13.44 7.18
N ALA A 231 24.89 -13.95 6.63
CA ALA A 231 24.44 -15.31 6.89
C ALA A 231 25.45 -16.37 6.40
N THR A 232 25.47 -17.53 7.06
CA THR A 232 26.21 -18.71 6.58
C THR A 232 25.66 -19.21 5.25
N TYR A 233 26.45 -20.01 4.52
CA TYR A 233 26.10 -20.54 3.21
C TYR A 233 24.75 -21.27 3.22
N ASP A 234 24.57 -22.20 4.16
CA ASP A 234 23.32 -22.97 4.28
C ASP A 234 22.12 -22.07 4.58
N ARG A 235 22.30 -21.11 5.49
CA ARG A 235 21.23 -20.20 5.90
C ARG A 235 20.84 -19.29 4.73
N ALA A 236 21.81 -18.73 4.03
CA ALA A 236 21.59 -17.94 2.82
C ALA A 236 20.87 -18.76 1.73
N ASN A 237 21.23 -20.04 1.54
CA ASN A 237 20.55 -20.93 0.59
C ASN A 237 19.08 -21.15 0.96
N LEU A 238 18.80 -21.43 2.24
CA LEU A 238 17.43 -21.61 2.73
C LEU A 238 16.59 -20.31 2.68
N LEU A 239 17.22 -19.15 2.89
CA LEU A 239 16.59 -17.84 2.72
C LEU A 239 16.34 -17.48 1.24
N GLY A 240 16.89 -18.27 0.32
CA GLY A 240 16.74 -18.10 -1.12
C GLY A 240 17.66 -17.06 -1.75
N TYR A 241 18.81 -16.78 -1.13
CA TYR A 241 19.73 -15.74 -1.59
C TYR A 241 20.43 -16.12 -2.90
N THR A 242 20.83 -15.13 -3.69
CA THR A 242 21.83 -15.29 -4.74
C THR A 242 23.18 -15.61 -4.10
N ILE A 243 23.70 -16.82 -4.30
CA ILE A 243 24.90 -17.33 -3.58
C ILE A 243 25.84 -18.10 -4.52
N PRO A 244 27.11 -18.31 -4.14
CA PRO A 244 28.09 -19.01 -4.96
C PRO A 244 27.66 -20.43 -5.37
N LYS A 245 27.92 -20.78 -6.63
CA LYS A 245 27.81 -22.12 -7.20
C LYS A 245 29.19 -22.63 -7.58
N TYR A 246 29.41 -23.93 -7.36
CA TYR A 246 30.68 -24.60 -7.58
C TYR A 246 30.52 -25.80 -8.51
N ASN A 247 31.62 -26.23 -9.15
CA ASN A 247 31.69 -27.52 -9.86
C ASN A 247 32.04 -28.68 -8.90
N GLU A 248 32.11 -29.90 -9.44
CA GLU A 248 32.47 -31.11 -8.66
C GLU A 248 33.87 -31.03 -8.03
N GLN A 249 34.76 -30.19 -8.56
CA GLN A 249 36.11 -29.95 -8.06
C GLN A 249 36.14 -28.85 -6.97
N GLY A 250 35.00 -28.23 -6.66
CA GLY A 250 34.88 -27.13 -5.69
C GLY A 250 35.30 -25.76 -6.23
N GLU A 251 35.47 -25.61 -7.54
CA GLU A 251 35.82 -24.34 -8.18
C GLU A 251 34.58 -23.46 -8.38
N PHE A 252 34.72 -22.16 -8.14
CA PHE A 252 33.63 -21.19 -8.27
C PHE A 252 33.24 -20.99 -9.75
N LEU A 253 31.95 -21.19 -10.06
CA LEU A 253 31.39 -21.03 -11.41
C LEU A 253 30.70 -19.67 -11.62
N GLY A 254 30.31 -19.00 -10.53
CA GLY A 254 29.45 -17.82 -10.54
C GLY A 254 28.39 -17.91 -9.45
N LEU A 255 27.45 -16.96 -9.45
CA LEU A 255 26.32 -16.96 -8.52
C LEU A 255 25.11 -17.70 -9.07
N ASP A 256 24.37 -18.39 -8.20
CA ASP A 256 23.08 -19.01 -8.49
C ASP A 256 21.96 -18.18 -7.90
N MET A 257 21.09 -17.65 -8.75
CA MET A 257 19.95 -16.81 -8.40
C MET A 257 18.64 -17.56 -8.62
N LYS A 258 17.70 -17.44 -7.68
CA LYS A 258 16.35 -18.00 -7.86
C LYS A 258 15.53 -17.12 -8.80
N MET A 259 14.72 -17.76 -9.64
CA MET A 259 13.78 -17.10 -10.57
C MET A 259 12.40 -16.81 -9.96
N SER A 260 12.27 -17.01 -8.64
CA SER A 260 11.08 -16.73 -7.86
C SER A 260 11.46 -16.43 -6.42
N GLU A 261 10.59 -15.69 -5.73
CA GLU A 261 10.80 -15.32 -4.34
C GLU A 261 10.65 -16.52 -3.40
N GLN A 262 11.59 -16.65 -2.45
CA GLN A 262 11.48 -17.61 -1.35
C GLN A 262 10.44 -17.15 -0.33
N ALA A 263 9.63 -18.07 0.20
CA ALA A 263 8.68 -17.77 1.26
C ALA A 263 9.39 -17.17 2.50
N LYS A 264 8.78 -16.14 3.10
CA LYS A 264 9.33 -15.40 4.24
C LYS A 264 8.26 -15.26 5.34
N ALA A 265 8.70 -15.31 6.59
CA ALA A 265 7.84 -15.14 7.76
C ALA A 265 8.08 -13.78 8.41
N ASP A 266 7.11 -13.35 9.22
CA ASP A 266 7.16 -12.08 9.92
C ASP A 266 8.14 -12.06 11.08
N SER A 267 8.54 -10.85 11.49
CA SER A 267 9.31 -10.64 12.71
C SER A 267 8.40 -10.43 13.90
N TRP A 268 8.60 -11.23 14.94
CA TRP A 268 7.91 -11.04 16.22
C TRP A 268 8.27 -9.67 16.86
N VAL A 269 9.48 -9.16 16.61
CA VAL A 269 9.98 -7.89 17.14
C VAL A 269 9.16 -6.72 16.60
N ASP A 270 8.76 -6.78 15.33
CA ASP A 270 8.03 -5.69 14.69
C ASP A 270 6.67 -5.43 15.35
N SER A 271 6.05 -6.48 15.88
CA SER A 271 4.74 -6.46 16.54
C SER A 271 4.80 -6.72 18.05
N TYR A 272 5.99 -6.63 18.67
CA TYR A 272 6.13 -6.85 20.12
C TYR A 272 5.26 -5.87 20.91
N GLY A 273 4.41 -6.40 21.80
CA GLY A 273 3.46 -5.62 22.60
C GLY A 273 2.35 -4.92 21.79
N LYS A 274 2.09 -5.36 20.55
CA LYS A 274 1.10 -4.77 19.64
C LYS A 274 0.21 -5.84 19.01
N ILE A 275 -0.95 -5.42 18.50
CA ILE A 275 -1.86 -6.28 17.74
C ILE A 275 -1.29 -6.43 16.32
N LYS A 276 -0.69 -7.59 16.04
CA LYS A 276 -0.02 -7.87 14.76
C LYS A 276 -0.87 -7.54 13.53
N ALA A 277 -2.16 -7.91 13.54
CA ALA A 277 -3.06 -7.69 12.41
C ALA A 277 -3.27 -6.20 12.06
N LEU A 278 -3.14 -5.30 13.03
CA LEU A 278 -3.32 -3.85 12.87
C LEU A 278 -1.98 -3.12 12.67
N ASN A 279 -0.85 -3.81 12.81
CA ASN A 279 0.48 -3.20 12.80
C ASN A 279 1.05 -3.05 11.37
N SER A 280 0.20 -2.64 10.43
CA SER A 280 0.48 -2.54 8.99
C SER A 280 0.46 -1.11 8.45
N GLY A 281 0.19 -0.13 9.31
CA GLY A 281 0.14 1.29 9.00
C GLY A 281 -1.13 1.94 9.53
N LEU A 282 -1.26 3.25 9.33
CA LEU A 282 -2.39 4.04 9.77
C LEU A 282 -3.12 4.65 8.56
N ALA A 283 -4.38 4.28 8.39
CA ALA A 283 -5.23 4.81 7.35
C ALA A 283 -5.83 6.17 7.74
N ARG A 284 -6.01 7.03 6.75
CA ARG A 284 -6.92 8.17 6.77
C ARG A 284 -6.69 9.13 7.96
N THR A 285 -5.47 9.21 8.45
CA THR A 285 -5.12 10.02 9.62
C THR A 285 -3.74 10.64 9.41
N ILE A 286 -3.65 11.96 9.54
CA ILE A 286 -2.38 12.70 9.50
C ILE A 286 -2.02 13.08 10.93
N THR A 287 -0.93 12.52 11.46
CA THR A 287 -0.60 12.60 12.90
C THR A 287 0.40 13.70 13.25
N ASN A 288 1.04 14.34 12.28
CA ASN A 288 2.02 15.40 12.52
C ASN A 288 2.24 16.24 11.25
N GLN A 289 3.00 17.33 11.41
CA GLN A 289 3.30 18.26 10.33
C GLN A 289 4.14 17.62 9.21
N THR A 290 5.01 16.64 9.51
CA THR A 290 5.80 15.93 8.50
C THR A 290 4.90 15.18 7.52
N TYR A 291 3.95 14.39 8.02
CA TYR A 291 2.96 13.73 7.17
C TYR A 291 2.04 14.72 6.45
N ALA A 292 1.68 15.84 7.10
CA ALA A 292 0.88 16.88 6.46
C ALA A 292 1.62 17.47 5.24
N ASN A 293 2.89 17.86 5.40
CA ASN A 293 3.72 18.38 4.33
C ASN A 293 3.91 17.36 3.20
N MET A 294 4.13 16.09 3.55
CA MET A 294 4.20 15.00 2.57
C MET A 294 2.90 14.85 1.78
N ALA A 295 1.74 14.89 2.45
CA ALA A 295 0.44 14.71 1.81
C ALA A 295 0.14 15.79 0.76
N LEU A 296 0.50 17.04 1.05
CA LEU A 296 0.29 18.19 0.15
C LEU A 296 1.15 18.13 -1.12
N SER A 297 2.23 17.35 -1.12
CA SER A 297 3.09 17.15 -2.31
C SER A 297 3.01 15.73 -2.88
N SER A 298 2.02 14.93 -2.45
CA SER A 298 1.81 13.54 -2.89
C SER A 298 0.44 13.36 -3.52
N TYR A 299 0.38 12.51 -4.53
CA TYR A 299 -0.76 12.35 -5.41
C TYR A 299 -1.13 10.88 -5.52
N ASN A 300 -2.43 10.60 -5.52
CA ASN A 300 -2.92 9.38 -6.15
C ASN A 300 -2.86 9.60 -7.67
N LEU A 301 -1.92 8.90 -8.32
CA LEU A 301 -1.76 8.91 -9.77
C LEU A 301 -2.59 7.77 -10.35
N LYS A 302 -3.50 8.10 -11.26
CA LYS A 302 -4.26 7.11 -12.02
C LYS A 302 -3.95 7.25 -13.50
N LEU A 303 -3.55 6.15 -14.12
CA LEU A 303 -3.23 6.02 -15.55
C LEU A 303 -4.30 5.15 -16.20
N THR A 304 -4.97 5.67 -17.22
CA THR A 304 -6.04 4.96 -17.91
C THR A 304 -5.59 4.55 -19.30
N ASN A 305 -5.81 3.27 -19.64
CA ASN A 305 -5.58 2.75 -20.99
C ASN A 305 -6.87 2.24 -21.60
N TRP A 306 -7.03 2.43 -22.90
CA TRP A 306 -7.98 1.69 -23.71
C TRP A 306 -7.69 0.19 -23.66
N ALA A 307 -8.73 -0.63 -23.65
CA ALA A 307 -8.55 -2.08 -23.70
C ALA A 307 -7.98 -2.54 -25.05
N VAL A 308 -8.30 -1.82 -26.14
CA VAL A 308 -7.93 -2.17 -27.53
C VAL A 308 -6.79 -1.32 -28.09
N SER A 309 -6.94 0.00 -28.16
CA SER A 309 -5.94 0.92 -28.75
C SER A 309 -6.34 2.37 -28.51
N SER A 310 -5.36 3.27 -28.42
CA SER A 310 -5.58 4.72 -28.40
C SER A 310 -6.15 5.26 -29.72
N ARG A 311 -5.99 4.52 -30.83
CA ARG A 311 -6.56 4.90 -32.14
C ARG A 311 -8.00 4.42 -32.28
N GLU A 312 -8.90 5.33 -32.65
CA GLU A 312 -10.32 5.01 -32.85
C GLU A 312 -10.55 3.98 -33.96
N ALA A 313 -9.80 4.07 -35.06
CA ALA A 313 -9.92 3.11 -36.17
C ALA A 313 -9.70 1.65 -35.72
N ASP A 314 -8.71 1.40 -34.85
CA ASP A 314 -8.47 0.07 -34.30
C ASP A 314 -9.61 -0.40 -33.39
N ARG A 315 -10.18 0.52 -32.61
CA ARG A 315 -11.34 0.24 -31.75
C ARG A 315 -12.56 -0.14 -32.60
N LEU A 316 -12.80 0.56 -33.70
CA LEU A 316 -13.88 0.23 -34.63
C LEU A 316 -13.67 -1.15 -35.29
N ILE A 317 -12.43 -1.51 -35.63
CA ILE A 317 -12.13 -2.88 -36.11
C ILE A 317 -12.43 -3.92 -35.01
N ALA A 318 -12.02 -3.67 -33.76
CA ALA A 318 -12.34 -4.55 -32.65
C ALA A 318 -13.85 -4.65 -32.39
N LYS A 319 -14.61 -3.56 -32.54
CA LYS A 319 -16.07 -3.57 -32.46
C LYS A 319 -16.68 -4.57 -33.44
N GLU A 320 -16.21 -4.59 -34.69
CA GLU A 320 -16.67 -5.56 -35.70
C GLU A 320 -16.22 -7.00 -35.40
N ILE A 321 -15.00 -7.19 -34.87
CA ILE A 321 -14.50 -8.51 -34.46
C ILE A 321 -15.40 -9.13 -33.36
N PHE A 322 -15.76 -8.33 -32.35
CA PHE A 322 -16.52 -8.80 -31.19
C PHE A 322 -18.03 -8.72 -31.36
N LYS A 323 -18.52 -8.24 -32.49
CA LYS A 323 -19.95 -8.27 -32.83
C LYS A 323 -20.49 -9.71 -32.76
N PRO A 324 -21.69 -9.94 -32.20
CA PRO A 324 -22.31 -11.26 -32.16
C PRO A 324 -22.30 -11.94 -33.55
N ASP A 325 -21.77 -13.16 -33.60
CA ASP A 325 -21.74 -13.93 -34.84
C ASP A 325 -22.92 -14.90 -34.89
N PRO A 326 -23.78 -14.83 -35.92
CA PRO A 326 -24.93 -15.72 -36.05
C PRO A 326 -24.57 -17.21 -36.03
N ASN A 327 -23.37 -17.58 -36.47
CA ASN A 327 -22.92 -18.98 -36.49
C ASN A 327 -22.73 -19.55 -35.09
N VAL A 328 -22.53 -18.70 -34.07
CA VAL A 328 -22.39 -19.14 -32.68
C VAL A 328 -23.67 -19.79 -32.18
N VAL A 329 -24.82 -19.11 -32.30
CA VAL A 329 -26.10 -19.66 -31.85
C VAL A 329 -26.49 -20.88 -32.68
N LYS A 330 -26.24 -20.86 -33.99
CA LYS A 330 -26.41 -22.04 -34.86
C LYS A 330 -25.57 -23.22 -34.40
N TYR A 331 -24.34 -23.01 -33.94
CA TYR A 331 -23.50 -24.08 -33.40
C TYR A 331 -24.14 -24.71 -32.15
N LEU A 332 -24.67 -23.93 -31.22
CA LEU A 332 -25.37 -24.44 -30.04
C LEU A 332 -26.61 -25.25 -30.42
N ILE A 333 -27.46 -24.73 -31.31
CA ILE A 333 -28.66 -25.45 -31.80
C ILE A 333 -28.25 -26.75 -32.50
N ASN A 334 -27.13 -26.75 -33.23
CA ASN A 334 -26.62 -27.95 -33.90
C ASN A 334 -26.09 -29.02 -32.95
N MET A 335 -25.82 -28.70 -31.69
CA MET A 335 -25.46 -29.68 -30.66
C MET A 335 -26.65 -30.50 -30.15
N LEU A 336 -27.88 -30.09 -30.44
CA LEU A 336 -29.11 -30.79 -30.07
C LEU A 336 -29.28 -32.09 -30.88
N THR A 337 -29.81 -33.11 -30.21
CA THR A 337 -30.11 -34.42 -30.78
C THR A 337 -31.57 -34.55 -31.24
N ASN A 338 -32.50 -33.78 -30.65
CA ASN A 338 -33.87 -33.71 -31.13
C ASN A 338 -33.95 -32.91 -32.44
N ASN A 339 -34.12 -33.61 -33.57
CA ASN A 339 -34.17 -32.99 -34.89
C ASN A 339 -35.36 -32.04 -35.10
N GLU A 340 -36.52 -32.29 -34.49
CA GLU A 340 -37.69 -31.44 -34.65
C GLU A 340 -37.46 -30.08 -33.97
N ILE A 341 -37.06 -30.10 -32.70
CA ILE A 341 -36.75 -28.89 -31.94
C ILE A 341 -35.57 -28.15 -32.55
N LYS A 342 -34.54 -28.88 -33.00
CA LYS A 342 -33.40 -28.31 -33.71
C LYS A 342 -33.83 -27.53 -34.95
N GLN A 343 -34.67 -28.11 -35.82
CA GLN A 343 -35.12 -27.43 -37.04
C GLN A 343 -36.06 -26.25 -36.74
N ASP A 344 -36.91 -26.37 -35.73
CA ASP A 344 -37.75 -25.26 -35.25
C ASP A 344 -36.90 -24.09 -34.75
N LEU A 345 -35.92 -24.35 -33.89
CA LEU A 345 -35.01 -23.33 -33.37
C LEU A 345 -34.15 -22.70 -34.48
N LEU A 346 -33.66 -23.49 -35.45
CA LEU A 346 -32.93 -22.95 -36.60
C LEU A 346 -33.83 -22.05 -37.46
N THR A 347 -35.07 -22.46 -37.73
CA THR A 347 -36.04 -21.66 -38.51
C THR A 347 -36.38 -20.36 -37.80
N LYS A 348 -36.61 -20.41 -36.49
CA LYS A 348 -36.86 -19.22 -35.66
C LYS A 348 -35.64 -18.31 -35.64
N PHE A 349 -34.44 -18.88 -35.54
CA PHE A 349 -33.21 -18.12 -35.57
C PHE A 349 -33.03 -17.40 -36.92
N ASP A 350 -33.19 -18.10 -38.05
CA ASP A 350 -33.00 -17.52 -39.37
C ASP A 350 -33.98 -16.38 -39.69
N ARG A 351 -35.17 -16.36 -39.05
CA ARG A 351 -36.16 -15.28 -39.18
C ARG A 351 -35.90 -14.06 -38.30
N ASN A 352 -35.13 -14.20 -37.23
CA ASN A 352 -34.98 -13.19 -36.18
C ASN A 352 -33.50 -12.97 -35.79
N ASN A 353 -32.56 -13.26 -36.69
CA ASN A 353 -31.12 -13.20 -36.38
C ASN A 353 -30.57 -11.77 -36.22
N ASP A 354 -31.39 -10.78 -36.49
CA ASP A 354 -31.18 -9.35 -36.34
C ASP A 354 -31.76 -8.77 -35.03
N ASP A 355 -32.64 -9.51 -34.34
CA ASP A 355 -33.22 -9.12 -33.06
C ASP A 355 -32.49 -9.78 -31.88
N SER A 356 -31.73 -8.99 -31.12
CA SER A 356 -30.89 -9.49 -30.03
C SER A 356 -31.68 -10.16 -28.91
N GLU A 357 -32.88 -9.66 -28.58
CA GLU A 357 -33.71 -10.25 -27.51
C GLU A 357 -34.22 -11.64 -27.92
N THR A 358 -34.73 -11.76 -29.15
CA THR A 358 -35.17 -13.06 -29.67
C THR A 358 -34.00 -14.05 -29.80
N VAL A 359 -32.82 -13.60 -30.21
CA VAL A 359 -31.62 -14.44 -30.29
C VAL A 359 -31.21 -14.98 -28.92
N GLU A 360 -31.29 -14.17 -27.86
CA GLU A 360 -31.00 -14.60 -26.48
C GLU A 360 -32.01 -15.64 -25.99
N VAL A 361 -33.31 -15.43 -26.26
CA VAL A 361 -34.36 -16.41 -25.94
C VAL A 361 -34.13 -17.74 -26.68
N ILE A 362 -33.69 -17.69 -27.94
CA ILE A 362 -33.38 -18.90 -28.72
C ILE A 362 -32.14 -19.61 -28.15
N HIS A 363 -31.11 -18.86 -27.77
CA HIS A 363 -29.92 -19.40 -27.11
C HIS A 363 -30.29 -20.15 -25.83
N ASP A 364 -31.11 -19.55 -24.97
CA ASP A 364 -31.50 -20.14 -23.70
C ASP A 364 -32.34 -21.40 -23.89
N LYS A 365 -33.30 -21.37 -24.82
CA LYS A 365 -34.07 -22.57 -25.20
C LYS A 365 -33.19 -23.68 -25.75
N ALA A 366 -32.17 -23.35 -26.55
CA ALA A 366 -31.23 -24.34 -27.04
C ALA A 366 -30.41 -24.95 -25.90
N PHE A 367 -29.98 -24.16 -24.91
CA PHE A 367 -29.28 -24.69 -23.74
C PHE A 367 -30.20 -25.53 -22.83
N GLU A 368 -31.42 -25.07 -22.57
CA GLU A 368 -32.43 -25.83 -21.82
C GLU A 368 -32.72 -27.18 -22.46
N GLN A 369 -32.88 -27.20 -23.80
CA GLN A 369 -33.08 -28.43 -24.54
C GLN A 369 -31.85 -29.35 -24.45
N LEU A 370 -30.64 -28.80 -24.58
CA LEU A 370 -29.40 -29.56 -24.41
C LEU A 370 -29.29 -30.17 -22.99
N ALA A 371 -29.72 -29.44 -21.96
CA ALA A 371 -29.80 -29.92 -20.59
C ALA A 371 -30.86 -30.99 -20.40
N SER A 372 -32.01 -30.88 -21.08
CA SER A 372 -33.05 -31.92 -21.08
C SER A 372 -32.58 -33.22 -21.75
N GLU A 373 -31.77 -33.13 -22.81
CA GLU A 373 -31.30 -34.31 -23.57
C GLU A 373 -30.16 -35.08 -22.90
N HIS A 374 -29.35 -34.39 -22.09
CA HIS A 374 -28.10 -34.95 -21.58
C HIS A 374 -27.93 -34.85 -20.05
N GLY A 375 -28.86 -34.19 -19.37
CA GLY A 375 -28.71 -33.77 -17.98
C GLY A 375 -27.85 -32.51 -17.84
N LEU A 376 -28.15 -31.69 -16.83
CA LEU A 376 -27.55 -30.37 -16.64
C LEU A 376 -26.02 -30.38 -16.55
N TYR A 377 -25.44 -31.38 -15.86
CA TYR A 377 -23.98 -31.49 -15.70
C TYR A 377 -23.28 -31.69 -17.06
N LEU A 378 -23.73 -32.66 -17.85
CA LEU A 378 -23.11 -32.96 -19.15
C LEU A 378 -23.38 -31.86 -20.18
N ALA A 379 -24.55 -31.21 -20.12
CA ALA A 379 -24.84 -30.04 -20.95
C ALA A 379 -23.92 -28.85 -20.62
N ARG A 380 -23.67 -28.57 -19.34
CA ARG A 380 -22.67 -27.56 -18.92
C ARG A 380 -21.28 -27.90 -19.41
N GLN A 381 -20.85 -29.15 -19.27
CA GLN A 381 -19.54 -29.60 -19.79
C GLN A 381 -19.45 -29.40 -21.31
N LYS A 382 -20.47 -29.81 -22.08
CA LYS A 382 -20.52 -29.59 -23.54
C LYS A 382 -20.49 -28.09 -23.89
N TYR A 383 -21.19 -27.27 -23.11
CA TYR A 383 -21.23 -25.83 -23.29
C TYR A 383 -19.86 -25.18 -23.03
N GLU A 384 -19.16 -25.60 -21.99
CA GLU A 384 -17.82 -25.10 -21.66
C GLU A 384 -16.72 -25.60 -22.62
N ASP A 385 -16.70 -26.91 -22.90
CA ASP A 385 -15.63 -27.57 -23.64
C ASP A 385 -15.78 -27.45 -25.16
N LYS A 386 -17.01 -27.37 -25.67
CA LYS A 386 -17.28 -27.28 -27.12
C LYS A 386 -17.75 -25.91 -27.54
N PHE A 387 -18.87 -25.45 -27.00
CA PHE A 387 -19.49 -24.19 -27.44
C PHE A 387 -18.59 -22.97 -27.16
N ASN A 388 -18.11 -22.80 -25.93
CA ASN A 388 -17.21 -21.69 -25.60
C ASN A 388 -15.84 -21.83 -26.29
N LYS A 389 -15.40 -23.06 -26.61
CA LYS A 389 -14.19 -23.28 -27.41
C LYS A 389 -14.37 -22.77 -28.84
N TYR A 390 -15.47 -23.16 -29.51
CA TYR A 390 -15.83 -22.69 -30.84
C TYR A 390 -15.89 -21.15 -30.92
N ARG A 391 -16.52 -20.50 -29.93
CA ARG A 391 -16.56 -19.03 -29.85
C ARG A 391 -15.18 -18.39 -29.82
N ARG A 392 -14.24 -18.96 -29.03
CA ARG A 392 -12.86 -18.46 -28.96
C ARG A 392 -12.12 -18.65 -30.27
N GLU A 393 -12.27 -19.81 -30.90
CA GLU A 393 -11.63 -20.11 -32.19
C GLU A 393 -12.08 -19.15 -33.28
N LEU A 394 -13.38 -18.89 -33.39
CA LEU A 394 -13.92 -17.90 -34.31
C LEU A 394 -13.38 -16.49 -34.05
N LEU A 395 -13.29 -16.08 -32.79
CA LEU A 395 -12.68 -14.79 -32.44
C LEU A 395 -11.19 -14.74 -32.77
N PHE A 396 -10.43 -15.83 -32.56
CA PHE A 396 -9.03 -15.90 -32.96
C PHE A 396 -8.87 -15.76 -34.48
N GLU A 397 -9.72 -16.42 -35.27
CA GLU A 397 -9.71 -16.28 -36.73
C GLU A 397 -9.97 -14.83 -37.15
N LYS A 398 -11.03 -14.20 -36.61
CA LYS A 398 -11.35 -12.79 -36.88
C LYS A 398 -10.21 -11.85 -36.49
N ILE A 399 -9.60 -12.05 -35.32
CA ILE A 399 -8.47 -11.24 -34.86
C ILE A 399 -7.27 -11.41 -35.79
N ASN A 400 -6.90 -12.65 -36.13
CA ASN A 400 -5.76 -12.93 -36.99
C ASN A 400 -5.93 -12.37 -38.41
N ALA A 401 -7.14 -12.47 -38.96
CA ALA A 401 -7.50 -11.95 -40.29
C ALA A 401 -7.63 -10.41 -40.35
N SER A 402 -7.74 -9.72 -39.20
CA SER A 402 -7.89 -8.27 -39.16
C SER A 402 -6.63 -7.51 -39.59
N THR A 403 -6.80 -6.22 -39.86
CA THR A 403 -5.71 -5.28 -40.19
C THR A 403 -5.02 -4.68 -38.96
N LEU A 404 -5.36 -5.13 -37.75
CA LEU A 404 -4.76 -4.64 -36.52
C LEU A 404 -3.25 -4.95 -36.45
N GLU A 405 -2.50 -4.10 -35.75
CA GLU A 405 -1.10 -4.38 -35.46
C GLU A 405 -0.94 -5.62 -34.58
N GLN A 406 0.18 -6.33 -34.73
CA GLN A 406 0.39 -7.61 -34.03
C GLN A 406 0.30 -7.47 -32.51
N LYS A 407 0.84 -6.39 -31.92
CA LYS A 407 0.76 -6.13 -30.47
C LYS A 407 -0.70 -6.01 -29.98
N ILE A 408 -1.58 -5.39 -30.77
CA ILE A 408 -3.01 -5.29 -30.46
C ILE A 408 -3.67 -6.67 -30.59
N LYS A 409 -3.36 -7.41 -31.67
CA LYS A 409 -3.85 -8.78 -31.88
C LYS A 409 -3.49 -9.68 -30.70
N ASP A 410 -2.24 -9.67 -30.25
CA ASP A 410 -1.75 -10.50 -29.14
C ASP A 410 -2.49 -10.19 -27.82
N LYS A 411 -2.77 -8.91 -27.57
CA LYS A 411 -3.56 -8.48 -26.40
C LYS A 411 -5.01 -8.95 -26.49
N LEU A 412 -5.65 -8.80 -27.64
CA LEU A 412 -7.02 -9.29 -27.87
C LEU A 412 -7.11 -10.82 -27.76
N ILE A 413 -6.15 -11.55 -28.33
CA ILE A 413 -6.03 -13.01 -28.20
C ILE A 413 -5.90 -13.39 -26.73
N THR A 414 -5.09 -12.67 -25.96
CA THR A 414 -4.94 -12.91 -24.52
C THR A 414 -6.24 -12.67 -23.76
N ALA A 415 -6.99 -11.63 -24.11
CA ALA A 415 -8.32 -11.38 -23.54
C ALA A 415 -9.29 -12.52 -23.87
N VAL A 416 -9.36 -12.95 -25.13
CA VAL A 416 -10.22 -14.07 -25.59
C VAL A 416 -9.84 -15.39 -24.90
N LYS A 417 -8.54 -15.64 -24.73
CA LYS A 417 -8.02 -16.81 -23.98
C LYS A 417 -8.51 -16.85 -22.53
N ARG A 418 -8.94 -15.74 -21.93
CA ARG A 418 -9.48 -15.67 -20.55
C ARG A 418 -11.00 -15.77 -20.49
N MET A 419 -11.70 -15.72 -21.63
CA MET A 419 -13.17 -15.82 -21.66
C MET A 419 -13.60 -17.28 -21.38
N ARG A 420 -14.37 -17.47 -20.30
CA ARG A 420 -14.83 -18.79 -19.84
C ARG A 420 -16.35 -18.89 -19.76
N THR A 421 -17.04 -17.76 -19.61
CA THR A 421 -18.48 -17.71 -19.37
C THR A 421 -19.19 -16.91 -20.46
N HIS A 422 -20.49 -17.14 -20.64
CA HIS A 422 -21.32 -16.36 -21.58
C HIS A 422 -21.20 -14.85 -21.31
N ALA A 423 -21.23 -14.45 -20.03
CA ALA A 423 -21.05 -13.07 -19.61
C ALA A 423 -19.71 -12.47 -20.06
N ASN A 424 -18.59 -13.23 -20.06
CA ASN A 424 -17.31 -12.69 -20.54
C ASN A 424 -17.38 -12.30 -22.02
N PHE A 425 -18.07 -13.09 -22.84
CA PHE A 425 -18.23 -12.79 -24.25
C PHE A 425 -19.24 -11.67 -24.52
N GLN A 426 -20.28 -11.52 -23.69
CA GLN A 426 -21.18 -10.36 -23.75
C GLN A 426 -20.41 -9.07 -23.43
N HIS A 427 -19.64 -9.05 -22.34
CA HIS A 427 -18.77 -7.92 -22.01
C HIS A 427 -17.74 -7.61 -23.10
N ALA A 428 -17.28 -8.61 -23.85
CA ALA A 428 -16.33 -8.42 -24.94
C ALA A 428 -16.89 -7.54 -26.08
N GLN A 429 -18.22 -7.46 -26.24
CA GLN A 429 -18.86 -6.58 -27.23
C GLN A 429 -18.62 -5.09 -26.93
N HIS A 430 -18.37 -4.75 -25.67
CA HIS A 430 -18.03 -3.39 -25.23
C HIS A 430 -16.52 -3.19 -25.06
N LEU A 431 -15.69 -4.18 -25.43
CA LEU A 431 -14.25 -4.10 -25.24
C LEU A 431 -13.67 -2.90 -26.01
N TRP A 432 -14.23 -2.59 -27.18
CA TRP A 432 -13.80 -1.48 -28.04
C TRP A 432 -13.90 -0.10 -27.37
N GLU A 433 -14.83 0.11 -26.44
CA GLU A 433 -15.01 1.38 -25.72
C GLU A 433 -14.57 1.30 -24.25
N SER A 434 -14.13 0.12 -23.81
CA SER A 434 -13.69 -0.10 -22.43
C SER A 434 -12.27 0.39 -22.17
N PHE A 435 -11.98 0.67 -20.90
CA PHE A 435 -10.67 1.10 -20.42
C PHE A 435 -10.30 0.41 -19.12
N THR A 436 -9.00 0.34 -18.84
CA THR A 436 -8.42 -0.25 -17.62
C THR A 436 -7.63 0.83 -16.88
N PRO A 437 -8.07 1.22 -15.68
CA PRO A 437 -7.29 2.12 -14.83
C PRO A 437 -6.20 1.34 -14.07
N ASN A 438 -5.01 1.90 -14.02
CA ASN A 438 -3.93 1.53 -13.12
C ASN A 438 -3.67 2.71 -12.19
N ALA A 439 -3.27 2.47 -10.95
CA ALA A 439 -3.02 3.55 -10.02
C ALA A 439 -1.83 3.25 -9.12
N GLY A 440 -1.18 4.32 -8.69
CA GLY A 440 -0.08 4.31 -7.74
C GLY A 440 -0.02 5.64 -6.99
N THR A 441 1.07 5.82 -6.26
CA THR A 441 1.43 7.06 -5.60
C THR A 441 2.51 7.77 -6.42
N ALA A 442 2.37 9.08 -6.61
CA ALA A 442 3.40 9.94 -7.17
C ALA A 442 3.60 11.15 -6.26
N TRP A 443 4.72 11.85 -6.40
CA TRP A 443 5.00 13.05 -5.59
C TRP A 443 5.89 14.02 -6.34
N ILE A 444 5.75 15.31 -6.03
CA ILE A 444 6.58 16.37 -6.63
C ILE A 444 8.03 16.17 -6.20
N MET A 445 8.91 15.93 -7.17
CA MET A 445 10.34 15.78 -6.95
C MET A 445 11.10 17.06 -7.29
N ASP A 446 10.75 17.70 -8.41
CA ASP A 446 11.45 18.85 -8.96
C ASP A 446 10.50 19.71 -9.81
N TYR A 447 10.94 20.90 -10.21
CA TYR A 447 10.21 21.76 -11.13
C TYR A 447 11.17 22.66 -11.92
N GLU A 448 10.76 23.03 -13.13
CA GLU A 448 11.54 23.93 -14.00
C GLU A 448 11.58 25.35 -13.43
N LEU A 449 12.76 25.96 -13.37
CA LEU A 449 12.90 27.37 -12.99
C LEU A 449 12.55 28.27 -14.18
N THR A 450 11.84 29.35 -13.91
CA THR A 450 11.44 30.34 -14.91
C THR A 450 12.37 31.56 -14.87
N GLU A 451 12.84 32.04 -16.02
CA GLU A 451 13.72 33.22 -16.10
C GLU A 451 13.02 34.53 -15.69
N ASP A 452 11.69 34.60 -15.86
CA ASP A 452 10.87 35.78 -15.62
C ASP A 452 10.20 35.81 -14.23
N GLY A 453 10.52 34.84 -13.37
CA GLY A 453 9.96 34.72 -12.02
C GLY A 453 8.48 34.28 -11.96
N LYS A 454 7.90 33.80 -13.09
CA LYS A 454 6.55 33.24 -13.11
C LYS A 454 6.45 31.91 -12.36
N TYR A 455 5.22 31.48 -12.08
CA TYR A 455 5.01 30.16 -11.50
C TYR A 455 5.38 29.04 -12.50
N PRO A 456 6.08 27.96 -12.08
CA PRO A 456 6.50 26.90 -12.98
C PRO A 456 5.34 26.20 -13.69
N THR A 457 5.49 25.94 -14.98
CA THR A 457 4.52 25.18 -15.78
C THR A 457 4.97 23.75 -16.08
N LYS A 458 6.24 23.40 -15.80
CA LYS A 458 6.75 22.03 -15.93
C LYS A 458 7.21 21.49 -14.58
N TRP A 459 6.65 20.35 -14.22
CA TRP A 459 6.84 19.71 -12.93
C TRP A 459 7.29 18.27 -13.12
N TYR A 460 8.21 17.82 -12.28
CA TYR A 460 8.77 16.48 -12.34
C TYR A 460 8.32 15.70 -11.12
N PHE A 461 7.70 14.55 -11.37
CA PHE A 461 7.14 13.67 -10.36
C PHE A 461 7.90 12.35 -10.34
N ALA A 462 8.14 11.82 -9.15
CA ALA A 462 8.66 10.46 -8.98
C ALA A 462 7.53 9.48 -8.65
N THR A 463 7.63 8.27 -9.19
CA THR A 463 6.77 7.12 -8.87
C THR A 463 7.56 5.82 -9.13
N ASN A 464 6.97 4.65 -8.87
CA ASN A 464 7.63 3.41 -9.27
C ASN A 464 7.61 3.22 -10.78
N LEU A 465 8.63 2.55 -11.31
CA LEU A 465 8.72 2.19 -12.72
C LEU A 465 7.49 1.37 -13.13
N HIS A 466 7.10 0.38 -12.33
CA HIS A 466 5.95 -0.47 -12.67
C HIS A 466 4.61 0.26 -12.65
N VAL A 467 4.52 1.41 -11.97
CA VAL A 467 3.32 2.26 -12.01
C VAL A 467 3.28 3.00 -13.35
N ILE A 468 4.34 3.72 -13.72
CA ILE A 468 4.36 4.50 -14.96
C ILE A 468 4.41 3.61 -16.21
N ASP A 469 4.86 2.36 -16.09
CA ASP A 469 4.80 1.36 -17.16
C ASP A 469 3.37 1.00 -17.56
N ALA A 470 2.38 1.29 -16.71
CA ALA A 470 0.99 1.26 -17.14
C ALA A 470 0.70 2.28 -18.25
N MET A 471 1.51 3.32 -18.46
CA MET A 471 1.41 4.22 -19.61
C MET A 471 1.93 3.51 -20.87
N ASP A 472 1.08 2.68 -21.46
CA ASP A 472 1.38 1.96 -22.71
C ASP A 472 1.06 2.85 -23.91
N GLN A 473 2.07 3.28 -24.68
CA GLN A 473 1.89 4.21 -25.80
C GLN A 473 0.80 3.77 -26.81
N THR A 474 0.60 2.46 -26.99
CA THR A 474 -0.41 1.92 -27.92
C THR A 474 -1.83 2.08 -27.38
N HIS A 475 -2.00 2.21 -26.07
CA HIS A 475 -3.30 2.13 -25.40
C HIS A 475 -3.60 3.31 -24.48
N PHE A 476 -2.61 4.14 -24.16
CA PHE A 476 -2.73 5.22 -23.20
C PHE A 476 -3.81 6.20 -23.64
N LYS A 477 -4.67 6.54 -22.68
CA LYS A 477 -5.81 7.43 -22.89
C LYS A 477 -5.58 8.75 -22.18
N ASN A 478 -5.47 8.68 -20.86
CA ASN A 478 -5.41 9.84 -19.99
C ASN A 478 -4.77 9.48 -18.64
N PHE A 479 -4.50 10.52 -17.86
CA PHE A 479 -4.11 10.38 -16.47
C PHE A 479 -4.89 11.33 -15.58
N GLN A 480 -4.92 11.01 -14.28
CA GLN A 480 -5.54 11.83 -13.26
C GLN A 480 -4.58 11.95 -12.08
N LEU A 481 -4.47 13.17 -11.54
CA LEU A 481 -3.76 13.45 -10.31
C LEU A 481 -4.80 13.84 -9.26
N THR A 482 -4.85 13.10 -8.15
CA THR A 482 -5.69 13.48 -7.00
C THR A 482 -4.81 13.88 -5.83
N VAL A 483 -5.05 15.06 -5.28
CA VAL A 483 -4.21 15.70 -4.25
C VAL A 483 -5.05 16.15 -3.07
N LEU A 484 -4.45 16.10 -1.87
CA LEU A 484 -5.00 16.74 -0.68
C LEU A 484 -4.72 18.24 -0.74
N HIS A 485 -5.74 19.08 -0.53
CA HIS A 485 -5.60 20.53 -0.57
C HIS A 485 -5.28 21.17 0.78
N GLU A 486 -4.45 22.21 0.75
CA GLU A 486 -4.03 22.93 1.96
C GLU A 486 -5.11 23.83 2.58
N GLU A 487 -6.16 24.18 1.82
CA GLU A 487 -7.23 25.08 2.28
C GLU A 487 -8.02 24.54 3.48
N MET A 488 -8.03 23.21 3.66
CA MET A 488 -8.73 22.55 4.76
C MET A 488 -7.75 21.72 5.59
N SER A 489 -7.67 22.05 6.88
CA SER A 489 -6.77 21.33 7.79
C SER A 489 -7.12 19.84 7.86
N SER A 490 -6.13 19.03 7.58
CA SER A 490 -6.22 17.56 7.63
C SER A 490 -5.47 16.96 8.82
N LEU A 491 -4.70 17.79 9.54
CA LEU A 491 -3.93 17.38 10.71
C LEU A 491 -4.88 16.99 11.85
N TYR A 492 -4.66 15.80 12.42
CA TYR A 492 -5.47 15.18 13.49
C TYR A 492 -6.93 14.86 13.13
N ASN A 493 -7.34 15.10 11.89
CA ASN A 493 -8.70 14.82 11.44
C ASN A 493 -8.79 13.45 10.76
N LYS A 494 -9.88 12.72 11.00
CA LYS A 494 -10.22 11.51 10.25
C LYS A 494 -10.57 11.90 8.81
N LEU A 495 -9.82 11.35 7.85
CA LEU A 495 -10.11 11.44 6.43
C LEU A 495 -11.13 10.39 6.01
N ARG A 496 -11.84 10.66 4.92
CA ARG A 496 -12.64 9.68 4.18
C ARG A 496 -11.81 9.09 3.05
N THR A 497 -12.36 8.12 2.33
CA THR A 497 -11.73 7.64 1.09
C THR A 497 -11.76 8.77 0.06
N ILE A 498 -10.78 8.77 -0.85
CA ILE A 498 -10.51 9.92 -1.75
C ILE A 498 -11.75 10.56 -2.37
N PRO A 499 -12.64 9.84 -3.09
CA PRO A 499 -13.77 10.50 -3.76
C PRO A 499 -14.89 10.93 -2.83
N LEU A 500 -14.80 10.62 -1.53
CA LEU A 500 -15.80 10.91 -0.51
C LEU A 500 -15.30 11.94 0.50
N ASP A 501 -14.11 12.51 0.34
CA ASP A 501 -13.58 13.58 1.17
C ASP A 501 -13.40 14.86 0.33
N ASP A 502 -14.06 15.94 0.72
CA ASP A 502 -14.03 17.20 -0.04
C ASP A 502 -12.64 17.85 -0.07
N ARG A 503 -11.74 17.42 0.82
CA ARG A 503 -10.33 17.88 0.90
C ARG A 503 -9.47 17.32 -0.22
N PHE A 504 -9.86 16.21 -0.83
CA PHE A 504 -9.20 15.71 -2.03
C PHE A 504 -9.82 16.33 -3.27
N LYS A 505 -8.98 16.76 -4.21
CA LYS A 505 -9.42 17.20 -5.55
C LYS A 505 -8.69 16.41 -6.62
N SER A 506 -9.47 15.92 -7.57
CA SER A 506 -8.99 15.18 -8.74
C SER A 506 -8.91 16.11 -9.94
N TYR A 507 -7.78 16.05 -10.64
CA TYR A 507 -7.52 16.78 -11.88
C TYR A 507 -7.35 15.78 -13.00
N ASP A 508 -8.29 15.84 -13.95
CA ASP A 508 -8.29 14.99 -15.13
C ASP A 508 -7.51 15.65 -16.27
N PHE A 509 -6.58 14.90 -16.85
CA PHE A 509 -5.82 15.30 -18.02
C PHE A 509 -6.31 14.42 -19.16
N ASN A 510 -7.34 14.91 -19.87
CA ASN A 510 -8.11 14.15 -20.84
C ASN A 510 -7.29 13.80 -22.10
N ASP A 511 -7.93 13.17 -23.09
CA ASP A 511 -7.26 12.69 -24.30
C ASP A 511 -6.45 13.80 -25.02
N GLU A 512 -6.92 15.05 -25.01
CA GLU A 512 -6.18 16.21 -25.53
C GLU A 512 -4.92 16.57 -24.73
N ASP A 513 -4.93 16.31 -23.42
CA ASP A 513 -3.83 16.56 -22.48
C ASP A 513 -2.86 15.36 -22.37
N SER A 514 -3.11 14.26 -23.09
CA SER A 514 -2.25 13.06 -23.05
C SER A 514 -0.79 13.32 -23.41
N LYS A 515 -0.50 14.42 -24.12
CA LYS A 515 0.86 14.89 -24.47
C LYS A 515 1.54 15.72 -23.37
N ALA A 516 0.83 16.05 -22.30
CA ALA A 516 1.35 16.79 -21.17
C ALA A 516 2.26 15.91 -20.28
N ILE A 517 2.09 14.59 -20.31
CA ILE A 517 2.91 13.65 -19.54
C ILE A 517 4.06 13.10 -20.40
N THR A 518 5.29 13.11 -19.87
CA THR A 518 6.47 12.56 -20.55
C THR A 518 7.37 11.83 -19.58
N ARG A 519 7.84 10.63 -19.91
CA ARG A 519 8.86 9.92 -19.11
C ARG A 519 10.21 10.58 -19.29
N ILE A 520 10.88 10.88 -18.19
CA ILE A 520 12.18 11.53 -18.17
C ILE A 520 13.29 10.54 -17.84
N PHE A 521 13.10 9.76 -16.78
CA PHE A 521 14.08 8.78 -16.33
C PHE A 521 13.39 7.49 -15.89
N ASP A 522 13.98 6.35 -16.24
CA ASP A 522 13.57 5.03 -15.81
C ASP A 522 14.77 4.35 -15.14
N GLY A 523 14.59 3.77 -13.96
CA GLY A 523 15.62 3.05 -13.22
C GLY A 523 15.99 1.68 -13.81
N ARG A 524 15.89 1.49 -15.12
CA ARG A 524 16.22 0.25 -15.83
C ARG A 524 17.57 0.39 -16.53
N ASP A 525 18.38 -0.66 -16.56
CA ASP A 525 19.67 -0.65 -17.28
C ASP A 525 20.47 0.63 -16.92
N TYR A 526 20.59 0.90 -15.61
CA TYR A 526 21.20 2.09 -15.05
C TYR A 526 22.63 1.86 -14.54
N LEU A 527 23.02 0.59 -14.36
CA LEU A 527 24.35 0.19 -13.94
C LEU A 527 25.28 -0.12 -15.12
N THR A 528 26.58 -0.10 -14.84
CA THR A 528 27.64 -0.44 -15.82
C THR A 528 27.85 -1.94 -15.99
N LYS A 529 27.28 -2.76 -15.09
CA LYS A 529 27.38 -4.21 -15.07
C LYS A 529 26.00 -4.85 -15.07
N ASP A 530 25.89 -5.96 -15.78
CA ASP A 530 24.65 -6.71 -15.90
C ASP A 530 24.64 -7.89 -14.92
N PRO A 531 23.45 -8.41 -14.54
CA PRO A 531 23.37 -9.60 -13.69
C PRO A 531 24.18 -10.80 -14.23
N VAL A 532 24.16 -11.03 -15.55
CA VAL A 532 24.86 -12.14 -16.22
C VAL A 532 26.38 -12.13 -16.00
N ASP A 533 26.97 -10.96 -15.72
CA ASP A 533 28.40 -10.83 -15.43
C ASP A 533 28.76 -11.61 -14.15
N TYR A 534 27.81 -11.74 -13.22
CA TYR A 534 28.02 -12.37 -11.91
C TYR A 534 27.47 -13.80 -11.83
N LEU A 535 26.46 -14.13 -12.64
CA LEU A 535 25.75 -15.42 -12.56
C LEU A 535 26.56 -16.57 -13.17
N ALA A 536 26.37 -17.78 -12.64
CA ALA A 536 26.91 -19.01 -13.23
C ALA A 536 26.22 -19.35 -14.55
N ASP A 537 24.93 -19.02 -14.69
CA ASP A 537 24.19 -19.14 -15.94
C ASP A 537 24.53 -17.98 -16.89
N LYS A 538 25.40 -18.27 -17.87
CA LYS A 538 25.81 -17.28 -18.89
C LYS A 538 24.80 -17.10 -20.02
N THR A 539 23.68 -17.83 -20.01
CA THR A 539 22.55 -17.63 -20.93
C THR A 539 21.53 -16.63 -20.40
N PHE A 540 21.72 -16.14 -19.16
CA PHE A 540 20.86 -15.16 -18.53
C PHE A 540 20.85 -13.83 -19.30
N ASP A 541 19.70 -13.48 -19.86
CA ASP A 541 19.53 -12.35 -20.79
C ASP A 541 18.85 -11.12 -20.17
N LYS A 542 18.48 -11.20 -18.89
CA LYS A 542 17.73 -10.17 -18.17
C LYS A 542 18.68 -9.10 -17.66
N LYS A 543 18.15 -7.88 -17.60
CA LYS A 543 18.85 -6.71 -17.09
C LYS A 543 18.50 -6.46 -15.64
N GLU A 544 19.23 -5.55 -15.04
CA GLU A 544 19.01 -5.02 -13.72
C GLU A 544 18.06 -3.82 -13.72
N PHE A 545 17.40 -3.61 -12.58
CA PHE A 545 16.63 -2.39 -12.38
C PHE A 545 16.58 -2.00 -10.91
N ILE A 546 16.20 -0.75 -10.71
CA ILE A 546 15.69 -0.18 -9.47
C ILE A 546 14.29 0.38 -9.78
N ASP A 547 13.31 0.04 -8.95
CA ASP A 547 11.89 0.28 -9.27
C ASP A 547 11.48 1.74 -9.06
N ILE A 548 11.94 2.61 -9.94
CA ILE A 548 11.67 4.06 -9.94
C ILE A 548 11.59 4.58 -11.36
N ALA A 549 10.70 5.56 -11.55
CA ALA A 549 10.69 6.39 -12.72
C ALA A 549 10.35 7.83 -12.35
N ILE A 550 10.79 8.76 -13.20
CA ILE A 550 10.51 10.19 -13.08
C ILE A 550 9.82 10.62 -14.37
N PHE A 551 8.69 11.31 -14.22
CA PHE A 551 7.93 11.84 -15.34
C PHE A 551 7.67 13.34 -15.19
N GLU A 552 7.63 14.02 -16.32
CA GLU A 552 7.25 15.43 -16.44
C GLU A 552 5.72 15.53 -16.63
N VAL A 553 5.11 16.52 -16.00
CA VAL A 553 3.82 17.09 -16.40
C VAL A 553 4.06 18.52 -16.86
N ASP A 554 3.77 18.77 -18.14
CA ASP A 554 3.90 20.06 -18.81
C ASP A 554 2.52 20.71 -18.94
N PHE A 555 2.17 21.54 -17.94
CA PHE A 555 0.88 22.22 -17.88
C PHE A 555 0.67 23.22 -19.03
N SER A 556 1.73 23.66 -19.72
CA SER A 556 1.60 24.51 -20.91
C SER A 556 0.89 23.82 -22.08
N LYS A 557 0.79 22.49 -22.03
CA LYS A 557 0.06 21.64 -23.00
C LYS A 557 -1.35 21.28 -22.51
N THR A 558 -1.85 21.97 -21.49
CA THR A 558 -3.15 21.67 -20.88
C THR A 558 -4.03 22.92 -20.83
N LYS A 559 -5.30 22.72 -20.48
CA LYS A 559 -6.25 23.82 -20.21
C LYS A 559 -6.03 24.55 -18.87
N TYR A 560 -5.15 24.04 -17.99
CA TYR A 560 -5.00 24.56 -16.63
C TYR A 560 -4.27 25.91 -16.63
N THR A 561 -4.87 26.90 -15.96
CA THR A 561 -4.31 28.24 -15.78
C THR A 561 -3.22 28.25 -14.71
N GLU A 562 -2.45 29.35 -14.59
CA GLU A 562 -1.44 29.48 -13.53
C GLU A 562 -2.04 29.27 -12.12
N GLU A 563 -3.26 29.76 -11.89
CA GLU A 563 -3.96 29.59 -10.61
C GLU A 563 -4.33 28.12 -10.36
N ASP A 564 -4.78 27.41 -11.40
CA ASP A 564 -5.02 25.97 -11.32
C ASP A 564 -3.73 25.22 -10.99
N ILE A 565 -2.60 25.59 -11.60
CA ILE A 565 -1.32 24.93 -11.36
C ILE A 565 -0.86 25.17 -9.91
N LYS A 566 -0.99 26.39 -9.39
CA LYS A 566 -0.73 26.70 -7.96
C LYS A 566 -1.57 25.83 -7.05
N PHE A 567 -2.85 25.68 -7.37
CA PHE A 567 -3.77 24.85 -6.61
C PHE A 567 -3.38 23.37 -6.68
N ILE A 568 -3.20 22.80 -7.88
CA ILE A 568 -2.77 21.40 -8.11
C ILE A 568 -1.47 21.08 -7.36
N THR A 569 -0.56 22.04 -7.27
CA THR A 569 0.76 21.88 -6.65
C THR A 569 0.81 22.39 -5.21
N ASN A 570 -0.31 22.78 -4.59
CA ASN A 570 -0.37 23.36 -3.24
C ASN A 570 0.69 24.45 -3.01
N ASN A 571 0.86 25.35 -3.98
CA ASN A 571 1.82 26.44 -3.99
C ASN A 571 3.28 25.99 -3.74
N TYR A 572 3.63 24.73 -4.02
CA TYR A 572 4.88 24.12 -3.59
C TYR A 572 6.14 24.93 -3.97
N ALA A 573 6.18 25.54 -5.15
CA ALA A 573 7.34 26.32 -5.60
C ALA A 573 7.59 27.57 -4.72
N LEU A 574 6.57 28.07 -4.03
CA LEU A 574 6.60 29.24 -3.14
C LEU A 574 6.79 28.87 -1.65
N LYS A 575 6.89 27.59 -1.31
CA LYS A 575 6.95 27.09 0.09
C LYS A 575 8.29 26.41 0.37
N ASP A 576 9.32 27.21 0.67
CA ASP A 576 10.69 26.71 0.88
C ASP A 576 10.79 25.64 1.99
N ASP A 577 9.98 25.75 3.04
CA ASP A 577 9.90 24.80 4.16
C ASP A 577 9.32 23.44 3.80
N ARG A 578 8.63 23.32 2.64
CA ARG A 578 8.06 22.07 2.13
C ARG A 578 8.94 21.38 1.09
N LYS A 579 9.94 22.08 0.56
CA LYS A 579 10.77 21.57 -0.52
C LYS A 579 11.62 20.41 -0.01
N ILE A 580 11.58 19.32 -0.75
CA ILE A 580 12.42 18.16 -0.44
C ILE A 580 13.89 18.42 -0.77
N SER A 581 14.73 17.65 -0.11
CA SER A 581 16.09 17.34 -0.56
C SER A 581 16.28 15.82 -0.50
N PHE A 582 17.49 15.32 -0.79
CA PHE A 582 17.78 13.88 -0.76
C PHE A 582 18.75 13.56 0.36
N LEU A 583 18.69 12.34 0.88
CA LEU A 583 19.64 11.89 1.88
C LEU A 583 21.03 11.70 1.24
N GLU A 584 22.03 12.36 1.81
CA GLU A 584 23.41 12.40 1.29
C GLU A 584 24.25 11.15 1.63
N TYR A 585 23.69 10.22 2.41
CA TYR A 585 24.30 8.96 2.81
C TYR A 585 23.27 7.83 2.71
N ASP A 586 23.73 6.59 2.90
CA ASP A 586 22.88 5.41 3.01
C ASP A 586 22.97 4.80 4.41
N TYR A 587 21.95 4.03 4.80
CA TYR A 587 21.89 3.40 6.12
C TYR A 587 22.69 2.10 6.22
N LEU A 588 23.30 1.61 5.12
CA LEU A 588 24.26 0.51 5.23
C LEU A 588 25.56 1.02 5.88
N GLN A 589 26.03 2.20 5.48
CA GLN A 589 27.21 2.84 6.08
C GLN A 589 26.89 3.57 7.39
N GLU A 590 25.78 4.30 7.44
CA GLU A 590 25.40 5.15 8.57
C GLU A 590 24.29 4.51 9.44
N TYR A 591 24.38 3.19 9.67
CA TYR A 591 23.31 2.45 10.36
C TYR A 591 23.02 2.96 11.78
N SER A 592 24.03 3.48 12.49
CA SER A 592 23.87 4.05 13.84
C SER A 592 22.86 5.20 13.91
N LYS A 593 22.63 5.90 12.79
CA LYS A 593 21.61 6.96 12.70
C LYS A 593 20.19 6.39 12.68
N ILE A 594 19.99 5.15 12.23
CA ILE A 594 18.67 4.51 12.12
C ILE A 594 18.48 3.32 13.09
N ASP A 595 19.48 3.03 13.92
CA ASP A 595 19.45 1.97 14.94
C ASP A 595 18.64 2.38 16.18
N ILE A 596 17.34 2.63 15.97
CA ILE A 596 16.42 3.08 17.03
C ILE A 596 16.32 1.99 18.12
N PRO A 597 16.52 2.33 19.41
CA PRO A 597 16.43 1.37 20.49
C PRO A 597 15.02 0.75 20.58
N LEU A 598 14.95 -0.55 20.84
CA LEU A 598 13.69 -1.29 20.95
C LEU A 598 12.77 -0.79 22.09
N ALA A 599 13.37 -0.19 23.12
CA ALA A 599 12.71 0.47 24.22
C ALA A 599 13.62 1.57 24.79
N THR A 600 13.03 2.66 25.28
CA THR A 600 13.75 3.69 26.03
C THR A 600 12.83 4.26 27.10
N ASN A 601 13.41 4.59 28.26
CA ASN A 601 12.72 5.34 29.32
C ASN A 601 12.83 6.86 29.10
N ASN A 602 13.73 7.30 28.22
CA ASN A 602 13.94 8.69 27.86
C ASN A 602 13.58 8.91 26.40
N ILE A 603 12.37 9.43 26.18
CA ILE A 603 11.81 9.69 24.84
C ILE A 603 12.61 10.72 24.04
N GLU A 604 13.34 11.63 24.70
CA GLU A 604 14.19 12.61 24.04
C GLU A 604 15.36 11.95 23.30
N ASP A 605 15.79 10.75 23.73
CA ASP A 605 16.82 9.99 23.03
C ASP A 605 16.37 9.56 21.63
N LEU A 606 15.06 9.45 21.37
CA LEU A 606 14.53 9.09 20.06
C LEU A 606 14.80 10.17 19.00
N LYS A 607 15.02 11.43 19.41
CA LYS A 607 15.36 12.54 18.51
C LYS A 607 16.78 12.47 17.94
N LYS A 608 17.63 11.60 18.52
CA LYS A 608 19.01 11.38 18.05
C LYS A 608 19.08 10.50 16.81
N TYR A 609 17.98 9.80 16.51
CA TYR A 609 17.90 8.85 15.41
C TYR A 609 17.01 9.42 14.31
N ASP A 610 17.32 9.03 13.09
CA ASP A 610 16.46 9.24 11.96
C ASP A 610 15.13 8.50 12.14
N ASN A 611 14.05 9.18 11.79
CA ASN A 611 12.71 8.66 11.74
C ASN A 611 12.24 8.67 10.28
N LEU A 612 11.70 7.56 9.81
CA LEU A 612 11.27 7.39 8.43
C LEU A 612 9.77 7.53 8.32
N TYR A 613 9.33 8.53 7.57
CA TYR A 613 7.92 8.81 7.30
C TYR A 613 7.59 8.26 5.92
N VAL A 614 6.59 7.39 5.85
CA VAL A 614 6.07 6.84 4.59
C VAL A 614 4.64 7.28 4.40
N LEU A 615 4.29 7.73 3.19
CA LEU A 615 2.93 8.13 2.84
C LEU A 615 2.58 7.74 1.40
N GLY A 616 1.38 7.21 1.20
CA GLY A 616 0.84 6.94 -0.12
C GLY A 616 -0.64 6.59 -0.14
N TYR A 617 -1.12 6.15 -1.30
CA TYR A 617 -2.53 6.03 -1.63
C TYR A 617 -2.92 4.62 -2.15
N PRO A 618 -2.88 3.57 -1.30
CA PRO A 618 -3.39 2.26 -1.68
C PRO A 618 -4.89 2.29 -2.04
N LYS A 619 -5.30 1.35 -2.90
CA LYS A 619 -6.72 1.02 -3.10
C LYS A 619 -7.32 0.64 -1.76
N THR A 620 -8.49 1.16 -1.44
CA THR A 620 -9.18 0.89 -0.17
C THR A 620 -9.51 -0.59 -0.01
N LYS A 621 -9.76 -1.33 -1.10
CA LYS A 621 -9.92 -2.79 -1.08
C LYS A 621 -9.36 -3.45 -2.33
N THR A 622 -8.76 -4.61 -2.14
CA THR A 622 -8.36 -5.59 -3.14
C THR A 622 -8.80 -6.99 -2.68
N ASP A 623 -8.57 -8.02 -3.48
CA ASP A 623 -8.98 -9.38 -3.14
C ASP A 623 -8.33 -9.91 -1.83
N ASN A 624 -7.12 -9.44 -1.51
CA ASN A 624 -6.32 -9.92 -0.37
C ASN A 624 -6.01 -8.82 0.67
N TRP A 625 -6.58 -7.63 0.54
CA TRP A 625 -6.29 -6.52 1.44
C TRP A 625 -7.46 -5.55 1.50
N GLU A 626 -7.71 -4.96 2.67
CA GLU A 626 -8.69 -3.90 2.82
C GLU A 626 -8.25 -2.88 3.88
N ASP A 627 -8.79 -1.66 3.76
CA ASP A 627 -8.77 -0.67 4.84
C ASP A 627 -9.66 -1.17 6.00
N TYR A 628 -9.03 -1.91 6.90
CA TYR A 628 -9.66 -2.51 8.08
C TYR A 628 -10.11 -1.48 9.13
N TYR A 629 -9.86 -0.18 8.91
CA TYR A 629 -10.41 0.89 9.73
C TYR A 629 -11.81 1.34 9.29
N ILE A 630 -12.32 0.84 8.16
CA ILE A 630 -13.69 1.13 7.71
C ILE A 630 -14.67 0.23 8.46
N ASP A 631 -15.48 0.84 9.33
CA ASP A 631 -16.53 0.13 10.06
C ASP A 631 -17.75 -0.10 9.15
N GLN A 632 -18.22 -1.34 9.06
CA GLN A 632 -19.31 -1.70 8.13
C GLN A 632 -20.64 -0.98 8.44
N ILE A 633 -20.85 -0.57 9.69
CA ILE A 633 -22.08 0.06 10.16
C ILE A 633 -21.91 1.59 10.18
N LYS A 634 -20.86 2.09 10.84
CA LYS A 634 -20.63 3.54 10.99
C LYS A 634 -20.20 4.19 9.68
N ASP A 635 -19.43 3.48 8.87
CA ASP A 635 -18.84 3.95 7.61
C ASP A 635 -19.53 3.30 6.39
N LYS A 636 -20.84 3.00 6.47
CA LYS A 636 -21.60 2.26 5.42
C LYS A 636 -21.31 2.73 3.99
N THR A 637 -21.36 4.04 3.72
CA THR A 637 -21.08 4.59 2.39
C THR A 637 -19.63 4.34 1.94
N LEU A 638 -18.65 4.43 2.86
CA LEU A 638 -17.25 4.12 2.53
C LEU A 638 -17.09 2.63 2.26
N TYR A 639 -17.73 1.79 3.08
CA TYR A 639 -17.72 0.34 2.95
C TYR A 639 -18.33 -0.13 1.62
N GLU A 640 -19.45 0.45 1.18
CA GLU A 640 -20.07 0.13 -0.10
C GLU A 640 -19.19 0.51 -1.30
N GLN A 641 -18.36 1.56 -1.17
CA GLN A 641 -17.51 2.08 -2.24
C GLN A 641 -16.06 1.56 -2.20
N GLN A 642 -15.66 0.82 -1.17
CA GLN A 642 -14.25 0.46 -0.91
C GLN A 642 -13.51 -0.21 -2.08
N TRP A 643 -14.21 -0.93 -2.97
CA TRP A 643 -13.62 -1.56 -4.16
C TRP A 643 -13.19 -0.57 -5.25
N PHE A 644 -13.74 0.65 -5.25
CA PHE A 644 -13.58 1.64 -6.31
C PHE A 644 -12.88 2.92 -5.82
N THR A 645 -12.38 2.92 -4.58
CA THR A 645 -11.75 4.10 -3.96
C THR A 645 -10.33 3.81 -3.48
N TYR A 646 -9.66 4.87 -3.06
CA TYR A 646 -8.32 4.84 -2.47
C TYR A 646 -8.36 5.53 -1.11
N SER A 647 -7.40 5.20 -0.26
CA SER A 647 -7.23 5.79 1.06
C SER A 647 -5.81 6.29 1.22
N LEU A 648 -5.63 7.42 1.90
CA LEU A 648 -4.30 7.87 2.34
C LEU A 648 -3.82 6.97 3.47
N TRP A 649 -2.58 6.50 3.40
CA TRP A 649 -1.95 5.67 4.44
C TRP A 649 -0.60 6.23 4.83
N THR A 650 -0.27 6.09 6.12
CA THR A 650 1.04 6.40 6.67
C THR A 650 1.60 5.21 7.44
N ASN A 651 2.88 5.26 7.80
CA ASN A 651 3.49 4.28 8.71
C ASN A 651 3.38 4.65 10.20
N ALA A 652 2.53 5.62 10.54
CA ALA A 652 2.25 5.99 11.92
C ALA A 652 1.59 4.82 12.68
N SER A 653 1.59 4.92 14.01
CA SER A 653 1.00 3.87 14.86
C SER A 653 -0.53 3.80 14.69
N TYR A 654 -1.06 2.58 14.48
CA TYR A 654 -2.50 2.31 14.44
C TYR A 654 -3.25 2.77 15.71
N GLU A 655 -2.55 2.86 16.84
CA GLU A 655 -3.13 3.26 18.12
C GLU A 655 -3.51 4.75 18.17
N LEU A 656 -3.07 5.53 17.17
CA LEU A 656 -3.43 6.94 16.98
C LEU A 656 -4.71 7.11 16.16
N TYR A 657 -5.30 6.02 15.65
CA TYR A 657 -6.58 6.08 14.94
C TYR A 657 -7.70 6.64 15.83
N GLU A 658 -8.47 7.59 15.30
CA GLU A 658 -9.58 8.29 15.99
C GLU A 658 -9.19 8.99 17.30
N LYS A 659 -7.91 9.36 17.46
CA LYS A 659 -7.44 10.13 18.61
C LYS A 659 -7.39 11.64 18.29
N PRO A 660 -7.83 12.53 19.20
CA PRO A 660 -8.07 13.96 18.93
C PRO A 660 -6.81 14.82 18.74
N GLY A 661 -5.61 14.22 18.79
CA GLY A 661 -4.32 14.92 18.74
C GLY A 661 -3.50 14.68 20.00
N PRO A 662 -2.23 15.14 20.05
CA PRO A 662 -1.39 14.96 21.22
C PRO A 662 -1.88 15.80 22.41
N THR A 663 -1.84 15.23 23.61
CA THR A 663 -1.93 15.99 24.87
C THR A 663 -0.66 16.78 25.14
N ASP A 664 -0.68 17.65 26.15
CA ASP A 664 0.44 18.55 26.40
C ASP A 664 1.70 17.90 26.97
N ASP A 665 1.63 16.63 27.39
CA ASP A 665 2.78 15.88 27.87
C ASP A 665 3.72 15.44 26.73
N ALA A 666 5.01 15.36 27.05
CA ALA A 666 6.05 15.06 26.07
C ALA A 666 5.89 13.66 25.44
N ARG A 667 5.38 12.66 26.17
CA ARG A 667 5.22 11.30 25.64
C ARG A 667 4.16 11.24 24.56
N SER A 668 3.02 11.90 24.78
CA SER A 668 1.99 12.02 23.77
C SER A 668 2.49 12.76 22.54
N LYS A 669 3.16 13.91 22.71
CA LYS A 669 3.74 14.67 21.59
C LYS A 669 4.70 13.83 20.76
N THR A 670 5.69 13.19 21.41
CA THR A 670 6.62 12.29 20.72
C THR A 670 5.90 11.16 19.99
N ARG A 671 4.92 10.50 20.61
CA ARG A 671 4.18 9.40 19.96
C ARG A 671 3.53 9.81 18.64
N TYR A 672 2.96 11.01 18.58
CA TYR A 672 2.34 11.56 17.37
C TYR A 672 3.35 11.96 16.30
N GLU A 673 4.54 12.39 16.72
CA GLU A 673 5.62 12.86 15.85
C GLU A 673 6.47 11.72 15.25
N LEU A 674 6.47 10.51 15.82
CA LEU A 674 7.34 9.40 15.38
C LEU A 674 7.02 8.85 13.98
N GLY A 675 8.04 8.81 13.11
CA GLY A 675 8.05 8.07 11.85
C GLY A 675 8.50 6.60 11.99
N TYR A 676 9.21 6.23 13.07
CA TYR A 676 9.82 4.89 13.27
C TYR A 676 10.97 4.58 12.30
N GLY A 677 11.73 3.52 12.63
CA GLY A 677 12.90 3.10 11.87
C GLY A 677 12.60 1.95 10.91
N LEU A 678 13.55 1.02 10.81
CA LEU A 678 13.43 -0.12 9.93
C LEU A 678 12.86 -1.37 10.62
N SER A 679 12.29 -2.26 9.82
CA SER A 679 11.73 -3.55 10.23
C SER A 679 12.82 -4.55 10.60
N TYR A 680 12.50 -5.39 11.57
CA TYR A 680 13.33 -6.51 12.02
C TYR A 680 13.03 -7.81 11.26
N SER A 681 12.31 -7.77 10.15
CA SER A 681 12.09 -8.95 9.29
C SER A 681 13.43 -9.61 8.92
N LEU A 682 13.49 -10.94 9.02
CA LEU A 682 14.70 -11.72 8.75
C LEU A 682 14.77 -12.17 7.29
N GLY A 683 13.60 -12.41 6.68
CA GLY A 683 13.51 -13.03 5.36
C GLY A 683 14.21 -12.26 4.24
N TYR A 684 14.27 -10.92 4.35
CA TYR A 684 14.93 -10.05 3.37
C TYR A 684 16.28 -9.51 3.84
N ARG A 685 16.59 -9.58 5.15
CA ARG A 685 17.72 -8.86 5.74
C ARG A 685 19.06 -9.48 5.34
N THR A 686 19.83 -8.80 4.50
CA THR A 686 21.16 -9.27 4.07
C THR A 686 22.19 -9.25 5.21
N PHE A 687 22.21 -8.18 6.00
CA PHE A 687 23.23 -7.94 7.03
C PHE A 687 22.70 -8.32 8.41
N THR A 688 23.36 -9.25 9.07
CA THR A 688 22.94 -9.81 10.37
C THR A 688 22.87 -8.76 11.48
N ASP A 689 23.70 -7.73 11.41
CA ASP A 689 23.84 -6.63 12.38
C ASP A 689 23.04 -5.37 12.00
N LYS A 690 22.41 -5.32 10.83
CA LYS A 690 21.67 -4.15 10.33
C LYS A 690 20.24 -4.51 9.92
N PRO A 691 19.34 -4.75 10.89
CA PRO A 691 17.92 -4.93 10.64
C PRO A 691 17.36 -3.92 9.63
N GLY A 692 16.66 -4.43 8.63
CA GLY A 692 15.99 -3.57 7.65
C GLY A 692 16.81 -3.18 6.42
N VAL A 693 18.12 -3.47 6.39
CA VAL A 693 18.99 -3.14 5.25
C VAL A 693 19.13 -4.37 4.35
N VAL A 694 18.92 -4.14 3.05
CA VAL A 694 18.71 -5.19 2.07
C VAL A 694 19.56 -4.90 0.84
N ASP A 695 20.49 -5.80 0.52
CA ASP A 695 21.01 -5.92 -0.85
C ASP A 695 20.00 -6.74 -1.65
N GLN A 696 19.21 -6.09 -2.52
CA GLN A 696 18.14 -6.77 -3.22
C GLN A 696 18.67 -7.82 -4.20
N PHE A 697 19.82 -7.62 -4.84
CA PHE A 697 20.35 -8.62 -5.77
C PHE A 697 20.66 -9.94 -5.06
N LEU A 698 21.18 -9.83 -3.83
CA LEU A 698 21.49 -11.01 -3.01
C LEU A 698 20.25 -11.61 -2.37
N SER A 699 19.38 -10.83 -1.76
CA SER A 699 18.35 -11.37 -0.85
C SER A 699 16.93 -11.45 -1.44
N ALA A 700 16.65 -10.65 -2.46
CA ALA A 700 15.33 -10.52 -3.09
C ALA A 700 15.40 -9.92 -4.51
N PRO A 701 16.13 -10.53 -5.45
CA PRO A 701 16.30 -10.00 -6.81
C PRO A 701 14.98 -10.06 -7.60
N ILE A 702 14.07 -10.92 -7.16
CA ILE A 702 12.73 -11.11 -7.69
C ILE A 702 11.75 -11.07 -6.54
N ILE A 703 10.70 -10.26 -6.69
CA ILE A 703 9.55 -10.20 -5.80
C ILE A 703 8.38 -10.88 -6.49
N GLY A 704 7.74 -11.85 -5.83
CA GLY A 704 6.71 -12.67 -6.48
C GLY A 704 7.26 -13.88 -7.24
N ASN A 705 6.48 -14.32 -8.24
CA ASN A 705 6.71 -15.60 -8.90
C ASN A 705 7.59 -15.52 -10.16
N ALA A 706 7.94 -14.31 -10.61
CA ALA A 706 8.69 -14.08 -11.83
C ALA A 706 9.37 -12.71 -11.81
N PRO A 707 10.44 -12.50 -12.61
CA PRO A 707 11.04 -11.18 -12.84
C PRO A 707 10.04 -10.11 -13.26
N TYR A 708 10.43 -8.85 -13.08
CA TYR A 708 9.63 -7.73 -13.55
C TYR A 708 9.69 -7.65 -15.08
N THR A 709 8.56 -7.66 -15.79
CA THR A 709 8.51 -7.43 -17.24
C THR A 709 8.04 -6.02 -17.54
N SER A 710 8.88 -5.22 -18.19
CA SER A 710 8.49 -3.88 -18.64
C SER A 710 7.72 -3.98 -19.97
N PRO A 711 6.51 -3.41 -20.08
CA PRO A 711 5.76 -3.36 -21.34
C PRO A 711 6.36 -2.38 -22.37
N GLN A 712 7.34 -1.55 -22.00
CA GLN A 712 7.94 -0.56 -22.89
C GLN A 712 8.91 -1.20 -23.90
N ASP A 713 9.63 -2.23 -23.47
CA ASP A 713 10.60 -2.97 -24.28
C ASP A 713 10.40 -4.49 -24.25
N ASN A 714 9.39 -4.96 -23.51
CA ASN A 714 9.05 -6.37 -23.35
C ASN A 714 10.24 -7.21 -22.82
N LYS A 715 11.11 -6.59 -22.02
CA LYS A 715 12.25 -7.24 -21.36
C LYS A 715 11.94 -7.53 -19.90
N GLU A 716 12.59 -8.58 -19.40
CA GLU A 716 12.56 -8.96 -17.99
C GLU A 716 13.74 -8.34 -17.23
N TYR A 717 13.49 -7.97 -15.97
CA TYR A 717 14.41 -7.26 -15.09
C TYR A 717 14.44 -7.87 -13.69
N VAL A 718 15.62 -7.82 -13.06
CA VAL A 718 15.85 -8.24 -11.66
C VAL A 718 16.42 -7.10 -10.83
N ALA A 719 16.00 -7.00 -9.56
CA ALA A 719 16.41 -5.91 -8.70
C ALA A 719 17.91 -6.01 -8.36
N MET A 720 18.64 -4.90 -8.52
CA MET A 720 20.06 -4.82 -8.18
C MET A 720 20.39 -3.46 -7.56
N ASN A 721 19.96 -3.30 -6.32
CA ASN A 721 20.11 -2.05 -5.60
C ASN A 721 20.08 -2.29 -4.08
N LEU A 722 20.56 -1.31 -3.32
CA LEU A 722 20.27 -1.19 -1.89
C LEU A 722 18.77 -0.89 -1.68
N ALA A 723 18.17 -1.52 -0.69
CA ALA A 723 16.82 -1.25 -0.24
C ALA A 723 16.71 -1.26 1.29
N TYR A 724 15.60 -0.70 1.75
CA TYR A 724 15.23 -0.60 3.14
C TYR A 724 13.88 -1.27 3.38
N MET A 725 13.64 -1.77 4.59
CA MET A 725 12.33 -2.23 5.04
C MET A 725 11.73 -1.21 6.01
N PRO A 726 10.93 -0.22 5.58
CA PRO A 726 10.28 0.71 6.50
C PRO A 726 9.35 -0.05 7.45
N ARG A 727 9.44 0.24 8.75
CA ARG A 727 8.58 -0.42 9.73
C ARG A 727 7.15 0.13 9.62
N ARG A 728 6.16 -0.76 9.82
CA ARG A 728 4.72 -0.45 9.88
C ARG A 728 4.13 0.16 8.61
N TYR A 729 4.63 -0.22 7.43
CA TYR A 729 4.02 0.16 6.16
C TYR A 729 3.83 -1.06 5.27
N ILE A 730 2.65 -1.67 5.35
CA ILE A 730 2.27 -2.89 4.63
C ILE A 730 0.87 -2.69 3.99
N PRO A 731 0.64 -1.59 3.24
CA PRO A 731 -0.65 -1.31 2.62
C PRO A 731 -0.92 -2.23 1.40
N GLY A 732 -2.11 -2.11 0.82
CA GLY A 732 -2.49 -2.82 -0.41
C GLY A 732 -1.91 -2.22 -1.69
N GLY A 733 -2.26 -2.82 -2.84
CA GLY A 733 -1.87 -2.29 -4.16
C GLY A 733 -2.32 -0.84 -4.36
N GLY A 734 -1.50 -0.04 -5.05
CA GLY A 734 -1.68 1.42 -5.20
C GLY A 734 -0.77 2.26 -4.29
N ALA A 735 -0.19 1.66 -3.24
CA ALA A 735 0.85 2.31 -2.44
C ALA A 735 2.22 2.39 -3.16
N SER A 736 2.40 1.66 -4.25
CA SER A 736 3.57 1.74 -5.10
C SER A 736 3.89 3.19 -5.46
N GLY A 737 5.10 3.64 -5.16
CA GLY A 737 5.58 4.99 -5.40
C GLY A 737 5.49 5.88 -4.17
N SER A 738 5.06 5.34 -3.02
CA SER A 738 5.10 6.05 -1.75
C SER A 738 6.52 6.49 -1.45
N GLN A 739 6.68 7.76 -1.13
CA GLN A 739 7.95 8.31 -0.71
C GLN A 739 8.29 7.89 0.72
N VAL A 740 9.57 7.66 0.97
CA VAL A 740 10.14 7.47 2.31
C VAL A 740 11.02 8.69 2.61
N ARG A 741 10.65 9.48 3.61
CA ARG A 741 11.37 10.71 4.00
C ARG A 741 11.91 10.61 5.43
N SER A 742 13.01 11.30 5.72
CA SER A 742 13.43 11.55 7.10
C SER A 742 12.60 12.67 7.74
N GLN A 743 12.78 12.89 9.05
CA GLN A 743 12.23 14.03 9.79
C GLN A 743 12.62 15.40 9.19
N ASP A 744 13.76 15.47 8.50
CA ASP A 744 14.30 16.69 7.88
C ASP A 744 13.80 16.89 6.44
N ASN A 745 12.71 16.20 6.06
CA ASN A 745 12.13 16.25 4.72
C ASN A 745 13.10 15.80 3.60
N LYS A 746 14.07 14.95 3.94
CA LYS A 746 15.01 14.34 2.97
C LYS A 746 14.44 13.03 2.45
N VAL A 747 14.32 12.88 1.14
CA VAL A 747 13.91 11.61 0.51
C VAL A 747 15.04 10.60 0.62
N VAL A 748 14.72 9.45 1.17
CA VAL A 748 15.62 8.31 1.41
C VAL A 748 15.47 7.26 0.32
N GLY A 749 14.23 7.01 -0.08
CA GLY A 749 13.89 5.94 -1.02
C GLY A 749 12.43 5.98 -1.45
N ILE A 750 12.06 5.02 -2.29
CA ILE A 750 10.70 4.85 -2.83
C ILE A 750 10.18 3.45 -2.54
N PHE A 751 9.05 3.37 -1.87
CA PHE A 751 8.39 2.12 -1.52
C PHE A 751 7.79 1.47 -2.76
N HIS A 752 8.07 0.18 -2.98
CA HIS A 752 7.76 -0.48 -4.25
C HIS A 752 7.16 -1.88 -4.13
N SER A 753 7.29 -2.53 -2.97
CA SER A 753 6.75 -3.88 -2.78
C SER A 753 6.29 -4.15 -1.36
N VAL A 754 5.34 -5.07 -1.23
CA VAL A 754 4.75 -5.51 0.04
C VAL A 754 4.71 -7.03 0.05
N ASN A 755 5.11 -7.62 1.17
CA ASN A 755 4.86 -9.01 1.50
C ASN A 755 4.06 -9.09 2.80
N GLN A 756 2.76 -9.29 2.66
CA GLN A 756 1.81 -9.31 3.78
C GLN A 756 2.08 -10.47 4.75
N TYR A 757 2.56 -11.62 4.25
CA TYR A 757 2.91 -12.77 5.09
C TYR A 757 4.16 -12.50 5.91
N ALA A 758 5.17 -11.87 5.31
CA ALA A 758 6.39 -11.46 5.99
C ALA A 758 6.19 -10.21 6.87
N GLY A 759 5.00 -9.61 6.85
CA GLY A 759 4.68 -8.41 7.62
C GLY A 759 5.61 -7.23 7.32
N THR A 760 6.07 -7.09 6.08
CA THR A 760 7.03 -6.04 5.71
C THR A 760 6.92 -5.66 4.22
N GLY A 761 7.61 -4.61 3.81
CA GLY A 761 7.73 -4.18 2.43
C GLY A 761 9.11 -3.59 2.16
N LEU A 762 9.42 -3.32 0.88
CA LEU A 762 10.72 -2.80 0.47
C LEU A 762 10.58 -1.41 -0.15
N ALA A 763 11.52 -0.55 0.22
CA ALA A 763 11.76 0.74 -0.40
C ALA A 763 13.15 0.76 -1.03
N ALA A 764 13.23 1.05 -2.32
CA ALA A 764 14.49 1.16 -3.04
C ALA A 764 15.21 2.45 -2.62
N ALA A 765 16.46 2.33 -2.19
CA ALA A 765 17.27 3.47 -1.76
C ALA A 765 17.68 4.31 -2.97
N PHE A 766 17.69 5.65 -2.83
CA PHE A 766 18.10 6.52 -3.96
C PHE A 766 19.62 6.63 -4.09
N ARG A 767 20.34 6.21 -3.05
CA ARG A 767 21.78 6.29 -2.94
C ARG A 767 22.33 5.04 -2.27
N SER A 768 23.46 4.58 -2.78
CA SER A 768 24.28 3.51 -2.20
C SER A 768 25.74 3.91 -2.32
N ASN A 769 26.49 3.88 -1.23
CA ASN A 769 27.94 4.02 -1.23
C ASN A 769 28.65 2.74 -1.72
N GLY A 770 27.91 1.67 -1.95
CA GLY A 770 28.41 0.35 -2.30
C GLY A 770 28.94 -0.44 -1.10
N PHE A 771 29.15 -1.74 -1.30
CA PHE A 771 29.68 -2.62 -0.27
C PHE A 771 30.60 -3.69 -0.88
N ASN A 772 31.84 -3.73 -0.40
CA ASN A 772 32.82 -4.72 -0.83
C ASN A 772 32.66 -6.01 -0.04
N TYR A 773 32.20 -7.07 -0.69
CA TYR A 773 32.06 -8.40 -0.08
C TYR A 773 33.39 -9.18 0.00
N GLN A 774 34.51 -8.50 -0.25
CA GLN A 774 35.87 -9.02 -0.22
C GLN A 774 36.09 -10.24 -1.13
N GLY A 775 35.23 -10.45 -2.14
CA GLY A 775 35.24 -11.62 -3.01
C GLY A 775 34.40 -12.81 -2.53
N LEU A 776 33.56 -12.65 -1.48
CA LEU A 776 32.66 -13.71 -1.00
C LEU A 776 31.65 -14.16 -2.09
N PHE A 777 31.26 -13.23 -2.96
CA PHE A 777 30.33 -13.45 -4.07
C PHE A 777 31.04 -13.32 -5.44
N GLY A 778 32.30 -13.76 -5.52
CA GLY A 778 33.12 -13.58 -6.73
C GLY A 778 33.42 -12.11 -7.00
N SER A 779 33.17 -11.64 -8.22
CA SER A 779 33.35 -10.23 -8.61
C SER A 779 32.21 -9.31 -8.17
N TYR A 780 31.12 -9.85 -7.62
CA TYR A 780 29.97 -9.06 -7.20
C TYR A 780 30.25 -8.25 -5.93
N ASN A 781 29.91 -6.96 -6.00
CA ASN A 781 29.83 -6.03 -4.89
C ASN A 781 28.51 -5.26 -5.01
N LEU A 782 27.94 -4.82 -3.88
CA LEU A 782 26.79 -3.92 -3.94
C LEU A 782 27.23 -2.63 -4.68
N PRO A 783 26.53 -2.21 -5.74
CA PRO A 783 26.95 -1.08 -6.57
C PRO A 783 26.87 0.24 -5.82
N GLN A 784 27.81 1.14 -6.11
CA GLN A 784 27.77 2.54 -5.72
C GLN A 784 27.02 3.38 -6.77
N TYR A 785 25.91 4.00 -6.37
CA TYR A 785 25.05 4.78 -7.25
C TYR A 785 24.36 5.93 -6.51
N ASP A 786 23.97 6.96 -7.25
CA ASP A 786 23.04 8.03 -6.88
C ASP A 786 22.07 8.25 -8.04
N ILE A 787 20.80 7.91 -7.85
CA ILE A 787 19.77 7.93 -8.90
C ILE A 787 19.44 9.36 -9.35
N ILE A 788 19.60 10.34 -8.48
CA ILE A 788 19.19 11.72 -8.72
C ILE A 788 20.34 12.52 -9.31
N TYR A 789 21.46 12.59 -8.60
CA TYR A 789 22.60 13.44 -8.95
C TYR A 789 23.63 12.75 -9.84
N GLY A 790 23.60 11.42 -9.97
CA GLY A 790 24.44 10.71 -10.94
C GLY A 790 25.92 10.69 -10.61
N THR A 791 26.28 10.65 -9.32
CA THR A 791 27.68 10.73 -8.86
C THR A 791 28.34 9.38 -8.58
N GLY A 792 27.61 8.27 -8.64
CA GLY A 792 28.14 6.95 -8.32
C GLY A 792 29.03 6.39 -9.43
N LYS A 793 30.09 5.67 -9.04
CA LYS A 793 31.07 5.13 -9.99
C LYS A 793 30.57 3.91 -10.79
N ASP A 794 29.56 3.20 -10.30
CA ASP A 794 29.09 1.95 -10.90
C ASP A 794 27.85 2.14 -11.80
N GLN A 795 27.34 3.38 -11.93
CA GLN A 795 26.19 3.72 -12.76
C GLN A 795 26.59 4.34 -14.10
N LYS A 796 25.71 4.25 -15.11
CA LYS A 796 25.89 4.86 -16.44
C LYS A 796 24.87 5.94 -16.78
N ASN A 797 23.77 6.02 -16.03
CA ASN A 797 22.77 7.08 -16.17
C ASN A 797 22.11 7.43 -14.81
N SER A 798 21.37 8.52 -14.79
CA SER A 798 20.66 9.09 -13.64
C SER A 798 19.57 10.05 -14.13
N TYR A 799 18.76 10.58 -13.21
CA TYR A 799 17.86 11.69 -13.51
C TYR A 799 18.60 12.90 -14.09
N ARG A 800 19.70 13.32 -13.47
CA ARG A 800 20.56 14.41 -13.97
C ARG A 800 21.01 14.15 -15.42
N ASP A 801 21.49 12.94 -15.70
CA ASP A 801 21.97 12.60 -17.05
C ASP A 801 20.83 12.61 -18.08
N ALA A 802 19.63 12.15 -17.68
CA ALA A 802 18.45 12.19 -18.53
C ALA A 802 18.01 13.63 -18.84
N MET A 803 17.99 14.50 -17.83
CA MET A 803 17.69 15.92 -17.97
C MET A 803 18.67 16.62 -18.92
N LYS A 804 19.98 16.33 -18.75
CA LYS A 804 21.04 16.81 -19.65
C LYS A 804 20.83 16.33 -21.09
N LYS A 805 20.60 15.03 -21.29
CA LYS A 805 20.38 14.41 -22.61
C LYS A 805 19.17 14.99 -23.33
N LEU A 806 18.11 15.32 -22.59
CA LEU A 806 16.88 15.92 -23.12
C LEU A 806 16.97 17.45 -23.28
N ASN A 807 18.12 18.07 -22.97
CA ASN A 807 18.34 19.51 -23.03
C ASN A 807 17.24 20.31 -22.30
N LYS A 808 16.91 19.86 -21.08
CA LYS A 808 15.93 20.53 -20.23
C LYS A 808 16.48 21.84 -19.67
N GLN A 809 15.59 22.71 -19.21
CA GLN A 809 15.99 23.94 -18.51
C GLN A 809 16.37 23.64 -17.06
N ASN A 810 17.09 24.57 -16.43
CA ASN A 810 17.49 24.44 -15.03
C ASN A 810 16.27 24.25 -14.13
N THR A 811 16.44 23.44 -13.10
CA THR A 811 15.37 23.09 -12.17
C THR A 811 15.72 23.48 -10.74
N TRP A 812 14.77 23.30 -9.80
CA TRP A 812 15.03 23.57 -8.40
C TRP A 812 16.19 22.75 -7.84
N LEU A 813 16.32 21.48 -8.23
CA LEU A 813 17.43 20.61 -7.81
C LEU A 813 18.75 20.93 -8.54
N PHE A 814 18.68 21.40 -9.79
CA PHE A 814 19.83 21.67 -10.66
C PHE A 814 19.88 23.14 -11.11
N LYS A 815 19.96 24.06 -10.14
CA LYS A 815 19.90 25.51 -10.38
C LYS A 815 20.98 26.04 -11.32
N ASN A 816 22.13 25.39 -11.32
CA ASN A 816 23.31 25.77 -12.11
C ASN A 816 23.52 24.85 -13.33
N GLY A 817 22.49 24.10 -13.74
CA GLY A 817 22.57 23.14 -14.85
C GLY A 817 23.01 21.75 -14.40
N PHE A 818 23.09 20.83 -15.38
CA PHE A 818 23.20 19.39 -15.15
C PHE A 818 24.63 18.83 -15.22
N GLU A 819 25.65 19.69 -15.30
CA GLU A 819 27.05 19.26 -15.31
C GLU A 819 27.49 18.68 -13.95
N LEU A 820 28.47 17.77 -13.95
CA LEU A 820 28.83 17.01 -12.74
C LEU A 820 29.52 17.90 -11.71
N GLU A 821 30.29 18.89 -12.19
CA GLU A 821 30.91 19.93 -11.38
C GLU A 821 29.89 20.76 -10.59
N ASN A 822 28.65 20.89 -11.10
CA ASN A 822 27.58 21.69 -10.50
C ASN A 822 26.80 20.93 -9.42
N VAL A 823 27.02 19.62 -9.27
CA VAL A 823 26.43 18.84 -8.19
C VAL A 823 26.97 19.33 -6.84
N PRO A 824 26.12 19.60 -5.84
CA PRO A 824 26.57 20.01 -4.51
C PRO A 824 27.50 18.98 -3.87
N GLU A 825 28.54 19.45 -3.17
CA GLU A 825 29.61 18.60 -2.65
C GLU A 825 29.12 17.46 -1.74
N GLN A 826 28.08 17.73 -0.94
CA GLN A 826 27.46 16.72 -0.07
C GLN A 826 26.90 15.50 -0.83
N TYR A 827 26.53 15.64 -2.10
CA TYR A 827 26.01 14.53 -2.92
C TYR A 827 27.10 13.84 -3.75
N LYS A 828 28.35 14.30 -3.69
CA LYS A 828 29.48 13.61 -4.31
C LYS A 828 30.00 12.54 -3.35
N PHE A 829 30.30 11.36 -3.88
CA PHE A 829 30.96 10.33 -3.10
C PHE A 829 32.38 10.80 -2.75
N LYS A 830 32.70 10.83 -1.46
CA LYS A 830 34.08 10.99 -1.02
C LYS A 830 34.76 9.68 -1.37
N ASN A 831 35.65 9.68 -2.37
CA ASN A 831 36.43 8.50 -2.75
C ASN A 831 37.08 7.92 -1.48
N SER A 832 36.51 6.82 -1.00
CA SER A 832 37.12 5.98 0.01
C SER A 832 38.13 5.16 -0.77
N ASN A 833 39.40 5.51 -0.67
CA ASN A 833 40.50 4.69 -1.19
C ASN A 833 40.39 3.27 -0.68
#